data_AF-A0A2T5JYR3-F1
#
_entry.id   AF-A0A2T5JYR3-F1
#
_cell.length_a   1.000
_cell.length_b   1.000
_cell.length_c   1.000
_cell.angle_alpha   90.00
_cell.angle_beta   90.00
_cell.angle_gamma   90.00
#
_symmetry.space_group_name_H-M   'P 1'
#
loop_
_entity.id
_entity.type
_entity.pdbx_description
1 polymer ?
#
loop_
_entity_poly.entity_id
_entity_poly.type
_entity_poly.pdbx_seq_one_letter_code
_entity_poly.pdbx_strand_id
1 'polypeptide(L)'
;MHPGLGLGLTAQRGRATSSSITATSAPTFAPLSPGVTISSVWTAGTYASTAGTISAVVETFVRNSEAVTASTVAAEGDVISVTVLVTDSAGNQRTFSCGPQAVPYAAPMISGLQDLSASRGASISINAAVSASGSGLVYSLTGPEWLSINPATGMITGAAPEAHVTTAATVTVTNPGGSASDTFAVEVVAAPTVTPAANNILVINGDSRTASGMTTLRAHGSAAETNPLENAGVSFAAGWQAHALAALSHRVLIPKGGNFAIGAETTTQMAARAERDAAQAAGFGAKVCVFLGGVNDTTLTSAQSIANYIAIFNAWAAQGIRLVVCNEAPRDNLAGANLTAHQERRAWLEDPQRAVDWPGYVRVNSWDALADPADPTKWAPGLSYDGLHPTYAGSSILGETIAAALAPLYPDPVFPSRLDLPTSAEGCLNTAPMMTGATGTIQATPAAVITGDVATGWILSAERVQDGLSITAGKGTDPDGYDEQIITLSGFASVSAACGARFANAMTAAVSALSPGGVIRLHGRLRIDAGHTGLLGVRMGGFIQGTGLDAPADAFKLRYFGAFAGLWNASGTNVMDGSAADLEIMSQDLVIPANWAAATGRQGFAQVNILCMGGNLPVSATVRLSRLGVRRVL
;
A
#
# COMPACT_ATOMS: atom_id res chain seq x y z
N MET A 1 42.41 49.43 -60.79
CA MET A 1 43.59 48.63 -60.38
C MET A 1 44.25 49.35 -59.21
N HIS A 2 44.79 48.64 -58.21
CA HIS A 2 45.39 49.17 -56.95
C HIS A 2 46.17 50.49 -57.08
N PRO A 3 46.41 51.29 -56.01
CA PRO A 3 45.89 51.33 -54.62
C PRO A 3 45.47 52.76 -54.17
N GLY A 4 45.04 52.97 -52.92
CA GLY A 4 45.11 54.30 -52.27
C GLY A 4 44.03 54.66 -51.24
N LEU A 5 44.44 55.51 -50.27
CA LEU A 5 43.71 56.19 -49.16
C LEU A 5 43.73 55.39 -47.84
N GLY A 6 44.50 55.70 -46.79
CA GLY A 6 45.14 56.94 -46.37
C GLY A 6 44.31 57.64 -45.28
N LEU A 7 44.64 57.43 -44.00
CA LEU A 7 44.19 58.28 -42.89
C LEU A 7 45.31 58.37 -41.83
N GLY A 8 45.74 59.60 -41.58
CA GLY A 8 47.03 59.94 -40.99
C GLY A 8 47.12 59.82 -39.47
N LEU A 9 48.35 59.57 -39.02
CA LEU A 9 48.79 59.97 -37.70
C LEU A 9 48.73 61.50 -37.59
N THR A 10 47.69 62.02 -36.96
CA THR A 10 47.75 63.35 -36.34
C THR A 10 48.19 63.14 -34.90
N ALA A 11 49.48 63.32 -34.64
CA ALA A 11 50.02 63.42 -33.29
C ALA A 11 49.51 64.73 -32.65
N GLN A 12 48.30 64.71 -32.12
CA GLN A 12 47.81 65.77 -31.25
C GLN A 12 48.40 65.51 -29.86
N ARG A 13 49.61 66.05 -29.60
CA ARG A 13 50.12 66.24 -28.23
C ARG A 13 49.25 67.29 -27.53
N GLY A 14 48.03 66.92 -27.18
CA GLY A 14 47.34 67.51 -26.05
C GLY A 14 48.06 67.02 -24.81
N ARG A 15 48.88 67.88 -24.19
CA ARG A 15 49.43 67.65 -22.86
C ARG A 15 48.24 67.53 -21.91
N ALA A 16 47.81 66.29 -21.64
CA ALA A 16 46.95 66.03 -20.49
C ALA A 16 47.66 66.67 -19.29
N THR A 17 46.99 67.63 -18.65
CA THR A 17 47.41 68.12 -17.35
C THR A 17 47.66 66.88 -16.49
N SER A 18 48.90 66.71 -16.03
CA SER A 18 49.27 65.62 -15.14
C SER A 18 48.31 65.69 -13.96
N SER A 19 47.45 64.68 -13.78
CA SER A 19 46.52 64.63 -12.66
C SER A 19 47.29 64.87 -11.37
N SER A 20 46.87 65.85 -10.55
CA SER A 20 47.60 66.21 -9.34
C SER A 20 47.75 65.03 -8.38
N ILE A 21 46.76 64.13 -8.33
CA ILE A 21 46.77 62.88 -7.55
C ILE A 21 47.23 61.70 -8.42
N THR A 22 48.18 60.90 -7.93
CA THR A 22 48.66 59.66 -8.55
C THR A 22 48.69 58.52 -7.53
N ALA A 23 48.52 57.28 -8.00
CA ALA A 23 48.71 56.09 -7.16
C ALA A 23 50.20 55.70 -7.18
N THR A 24 50.85 55.67 -6.02
CA THR A 24 52.20 55.12 -5.85
C THR A 24 52.16 53.58 -5.75
N SER A 25 51.03 53.04 -5.29
CA SER A 25 50.60 51.66 -5.51
C SER A 25 49.11 51.67 -5.87
N ALA A 26 48.74 50.97 -6.94
CA ALA A 26 47.35 50.88 -7.34
C ALA A 26 46.57 49.97 -6.37
N PRO A 27 45.29 50.25 -6.10
CA PRO A 27 44.44 49.30 -5.40
C PRO A 27 44.34 47.99 -6.21
N THR A 28 44.37 46.85 -5.53
CA THR A 28 44.30 45.54 -6.16
C THR A 28 43.23 44.65 -5.55
N PHE A 29 42.69 43.78 -6.39
CA PHE A 29 41.70 42.78 -6.01
C PHE A 29 42.26 41.40 -6.38
N ALA A 30 42.46 40.52 -5.39
CA ALA A 30 42.91 39.15 -5.63
C ALA A 30 41.76 38.30 -6.22
N PRO A 31 42.05 37.13 -6.84
CA PRO A 31 41.01 36.25 -7.38
C PRO A 31 39.90 35.93 -6.37
N LEU A 32 38.65 36.20 -6.76
CA LEU A 32 37.47 35.85 -5.97
C LEU A 32 37.17 34.35 -6.04
N SER A 33 36.75 33.80 -4.91
CA SER A 33 36.14 32.48 -4.80
C SER A 33 34.90 32.54 -3.90
N PRO A 34 33.96 31.59 -4.02
CA PRO A 34 32.77 31.56 -3.17
C PRO A 34 33.13 31.46 -1.68
N GLY A 35 32.43 32.23 -0.84
CA GLY A 35 32.60 32.21 0.61
C GLY A 35 33.70 33.12 1.15
N VAL A 36 34.46 33.83 0.29
CA VAL A 36 35.45 34.80 0.75
C VAL A 36 34.80 36.12 1.16
N THR A 37 35.31 36.73 2.22
CA THR A 37 34.94 38.10 2.59
C THR A 37 35.68 39.09 1.69
N ILE A 38 35.01 40.12 1.16
CA ILE A 38 35.61 41.10 0.23
C ILE A 38 36.91 41.70 0.79
N SER A 39 36.94 42.03 2.09
CA SER A 39 38.14 42.57 2.75
C SER A 39 39.34 41.64 2.77
N SER A 40 39.15 40.33 2.63
CA SER A 40 40.24 39.33 2.63
C SER A 40 41.00 39.26 1.32
N VAL A 41 40.39 39.74 0.23
CA VAL A 41 40.97 39.74 -1.13
C VAL A 41 41.22 41.16 -1.66
N TRP A 42 40.81 42.18 -0.91
CA TRP A 42 41.04 43.59 -1.22
C TRP A 42 42.37 44.07 -0.64
N THR A 43 43.13 44.84 -1.42
CA THR A 43 44.29 45.59 -0.94
C THR A 43 44.18 47.04 -1.40
N ALA A 44 44.09 47.95 -0.44
CA ALA A 44 44.02 49.38 -0.69
C ALA A 44 45.30 49.90 -1.36
N GLY A 45 45.16 50.88 -2.25
CA GLY A 45 46.29 51.56 -2.87
C GLY A 45 46.91 52.62 -1.96
N THR A 46 48.11 53.09 -2.32
CA THR A 46 48.74 54.27 -1.72
C THR A 46 48.80 55.39 -2.74
N TYR A 47 48.57 56.63 -2.28
CA TYR A 47 48.38 57.77 -3.17
C TYR A 47 49.27 58.94 -2.77
N ALA A 48 49.69 59.72 -3.76
CA ALA A 48 50.46 60.95 -3.59
C ALA A 48 49.86 62.07 -4.44
N SER A 49 49.89 63.31 -3.94
CA SER A 49 49.50 64.49 -4.71
C SER A 49 50.70 65.42 -4.93
N THR A 50 50.80 66.00 -6.13
CA THR A 50 51.75 67.07 -6.44
C THR A 50 51.22 68.45 -6.02
N ALA A 51 49.95 68.55 -5.64
CA ALA A 51 49.29 69.78 -5.21
C ALA A 51 49.10 69.89 -3.68
N GLY A 52 49.46 68.86 -2.90
CA GLY A 52 49.31 68.84 -1.44
C GLY A 52 49.48 67.45 -0.82
N THR A 53 49.03 67.29 0.44
CA THR A 53 48.96 65.98 1.11
C THR A 53 47.59 65.33 0.86
N ILE A 54 47.51 63.99 0.86
CA ILE A 54 46.22 63.30 0.78
C ILE A 54 45.42 63.58 2.06
N SER A 55 44.19 64.08 1.91
CA SER A 55 43.31 64.49 3.01
C SER A 55 42.19 63.50 3.27
N ALA A 56 41.75 62.73 2.26
CA ALA A 56 40.76 61.67 2.40
C ALA A 56 40.93 60.56 1.36
N VAL A 57 40.62 59.32 1.77
CA VAL A 57 40.51 58.14 0.91
C VAL A 57 39.20 57.43 1.28
N VAL A 58 38.27 57.34 0.33
CA VAL A 58 36.95 56.74 0.55
C VAL A 58 36.78 55.56 -0.39
N GLU A 59 36.58 54.38 0.19
CA GLU A 59 36.35 53.13 -0.54
C GLU A 59 34.85 52.85 -0.64
N THR A 60 34.38 52.49 -1.82
CA THR A 60 32.99 52.07 -2.08
C THR A 60 33.00 50.70 -2.73
N PHE A 61 32.50 49.70 -2.00
CA PHE A 61 32.35 48.32 -2.46
C PHE A 61 30.97 48.13 -3.05
N VAL A 62 30.90 47.47 -4.21
CA VAL A 62 29.66 47.24 -4.93
C VAL A 62 29.52 45.75 -5.26
N ARG A 63 28.38 45.15 -4.93
CA ARG A 63 27.96 43.80 -5.32
C ARG A 63 26.72 43.90 -6.20
N ASN A 64 26.78 43.37 -7.42
CA ASN A 64 25.63 43.35 -8.35
C ASN A 64 24.95 44.72 -8.54
N SER A 65 25.75 45.80 -8.56
CA SER A 65 25.32 47.20 -8.64
C SER A 65 24.77 47.83 -7.35
N GLU A 66 24.80 47.12 -6.22
CA GLU A 66 24.41 47.65 -4.91
C GLU A 66 25.63 47.89 -4.01
N ALA A 67 25.62 49.00 -3.26
CA ALA A 67 26.68 49.30 -2.31
C ALA A 67 26.64 48.33 -1.12
N VAL A 68 27.79 47.74 -0.79
CA VAL A 68 27.94 46.77 0.29
C VAL A 68 29.11 47.12 1.21
N THR A 69 29.23 46.43 2.34
CA THR A 69 30.36 46.59 3.26
C THR A 69 31.52 45.67 2.85
N ALA A 70 32.76 46.04 3.21
CA ALA A 70 33.92 45.19 2.98
C ALA A 70 33.84 43.82 3.69
N SER A 71 33.01 43.71 4.74
CA SER A 71 32.73 42.46 5.46
C SER A 71 31.73 41.54 4.75
N THR A 72 31.22 41.92 3.58
CA THR A 72 30.29 41.09 2.80
C THR A 72 30.99 39.83 2.31
N VAL A 73 30.33 38.68 2.48
CA VAL A 73 30.78 37.39 1.93
C VAL A 73 30.30 37.29 0.49
N ALA A 74 31.23 37.06 -0.43
CA ALA A 74 30.95 36.90 -1.85
C ALA A 74 30.38 35.50 -2.13
N ALA A 75 29.24 35.45 -2.82
CA ALA A 75 28.58 34.22 -3.26
C ALA A 75 28.84 33.97 -4.75
N GLU A 76 28.63 32.72 -5.19
CA GLU A 76 28.72 32.34 -6.60
C GLU A 76 27.87 33.26 -7.49
N GLY A 77 28.45 33.70 -8.61
CA GLY A 77 27.78 34.58 -9.57
C GLY A 77 27.75 36.06 -9.18
N ASP A 78 28.20 36.44 -7.99
CA ASP A 78 28.32 37.86 -7.64
C ASP A 78 29.35 38.56 -8.52
N VAL A 79 29.03 39.79 -8.91
CA VAL A 79 29.99 40.71 -9.52
C VAL A 79 30.38 41.77 -8.51
N ILE A 80 31.65 41.75 -8.10
CA ILE A 80 32.19 42.69 -7.13
C ILE A 80 33.06 43.72 -7.83
N SER A 81 32.91 44.99 -7.46
CA SER A 81 33.84 46.06 -7.86
C SER A 81 34.09 47.00 -6.69
N VAL A 82 35.24 47.68 -6.71
CA VAL A 82 35.59 48.69 -5.70
C VAL A 82 36.04 49.95 -6.40
N THR A 83 35.48 51.07 -5.97
CA THR A 83 35.93 52.40 -6.36
C THR A 83 36.52 53.12 -5.16
N VAL A 84 37.61 53.85 -5.38
CA VAL A 84 38.34 54.59 -4.36
C VAL A 84 38.42 56.05 -4.77
N LEU A 85 37.69 56.91 -4.07
CA LEU A 85 37.75 58.36 -4.26
C LEU A 85 38.81 58.95 -3.34
N VAL A 86 39.84 59.55 -3.93
CA VAL A 86 40.96 60.16 -3.20
C VAL A 86 40.85 61.68 -3.32
N THR A 87 40.95 62.39 -2.19
CA THR A 87 40.94 63.85 -2.11
C THR A 87 42.25 64.35 -1.51
N ASP A 88 42.84 65.42 -2.06
CA ASP A 88 44.01 66.08 -1.47
C ASP A 88 43.65 67.33 -0.66
N SER A 89 44.62 67.92 0.04
CA SER A 89 44.43 69.11 0.86
C SER A 89 44.11 70.38 0.06
N ALA A 90 44.30 70.36 -1.26
CA ALA A 90 43.92 71.43 -2.17
C ALA A 90 42.50 71.26 -2.74
N GLY A 91 41.79 70.18 -2.35
CA GLY A 91 40.44 69.87 -2.79
C GLY A 91 40.35 69.16 -4.14
N ASN A 92 41.48 68.75 -4.74
CA ASN A 92 41.44 67.95 -5.97
C ASN A 92 40.94 66.55 -5.65
N GLN A 93 40.22 65.93 -6.59
CA GLN A 93 39.72 64.57 -6.47
C GLN A 93 40.15 63.69 -7.64
N ARG A 94 40.40 62.41 -7.35
CA ARG A 94 40.62 61.38 -8.38
C ARG A 94 40.07 60.04 -7.92
N THR A 95 39.38 59.36 -8.83
CA THR A 95 38.88 58.00 -8.61
C THR A 95 39.85 56.96 -9.17
N PHE A 96 40.09 55.93 -8.37
CA PHE A 96 40.76 54.69 -8.78
C PHE A 96 39.76 53.54 -8.64
N SER A 97 39.91 52.47 -9.42
CA SER A 97 38.99 51.34 -9.37
C SER A 97 39.69 50.04 -9.67
N CYS A 98 39.29 48.98 -8.99
CA CYS A 98 39.40 47.65 -9.55
C CYS A 98 38.13 47.37 -10.37
N GLY A 99 38.30 46.94 -11.62
CA GLY A 99 37.18 46.60 -12.49
C GLY A 99 36.30 45.49 -11.90
N PRO A 100 35.07 45.31 -12.41
CA PRO A 100 34.17 44.26 -11.94
C PRO A 100 34.81 42.89 -12.10
N GLN A 101 34.80 42.09 -11.03
CA GLN A 101 35.22 40.71 -11.02
C GLN A 101 34.06 39.82 -10.59
N ALA A 102 33.75 38.82 -11.43
CA ALA A 102 32.76 37.81 -11.12
C ALA A 102 33.34 36.73 -10.19
N VAL A 103 32.57 36.31 -9.19
CA VAL A 103 32.84 35.12 -8.40
C VAL A 103 32.50 33.90 -9.27
N PRO A 104 33.45 33.00 -9.56
CA PRO A 104 33.20 31.83 -10.38
C PRO A 104 32.23 30.87 -9.71
N TYR A 105 31.42 30.17 -10.52
CA TYR A 105 30.61 29.04 -10.07
C TYR A 105 31.49 27.80 -9.89
N ALA A 106 31.26 27.01 -8.85
CA ALA A 106 31.75 25.64 -8.81
C ALA A 106 31.10 24.83 -9.93
N ALA A 107 31.89 23.95 -10.58
CA ALA A 107 31.36 23.02 -11.56
C ALA A 107 30.31 22.10 -10.91
N PRO A 108 29.22 21.77 -11.61
CA PRO A 108 28.18 20.93 -11.05
C PRO A 108 28.69 19.49 -10.92
N MET A 109 28.09 18.72 -10.02
CA MET A 109 28.26 17.28 -9.96
C MET A 109 26.89 16.60 -10.03
N ILE A 110 26.84 15.44 -10.66
CA ILE A 110 25.70 14.53 -10.61
C ILE A 110 26.22 13.10 -10.60
N SER A 111 25.70 12.27 -9.69
CA SER A 111 26.06 10.86 -9.58
C SER A 111 25.04 10.09 -8.74
N GLY A 112 24.85 8.81 -9.04
CA GLY A 112 24.03 7.89 -8.24
C GLY A 112 22.57 7.83 -8.66
N LEU A 113 22.24 8.20 -9.90
CA LEU A 113 20.94 7.90 -10.48
C LEU A 113 20.74 6.38 -10.50
N GLN A 114 19.58 5.94 -10.00
CA GLN A 114 19.25 4.52 -9.93
C GLN A 114 18.68 4.05 -11.25
N ASP A 115 18.97 2.79 -11.60
CA ASP A 115 18.37 2.14 -12.75
C ASP A 115 16.84 2.10 -12.60
N LEU A 116 16.14 2.40 -13.70
CA LEU A 116 14.69 2.42 -13.79
C LEU A 116 14.20 1.07 -14.32
N SER A 117 13.44 0.34 -13.50
CA SER A 117 12.60 -0.77 -13.97
C SER A 117 11.13 -0.37 -13.88
N ALA A 118 10.40 -0.51 -14.98
CA ALA A 118 9.01 -0.09 -15.07
C ALA A 118 8.16 -1.13 -15.82
N SER A 119 6.88 -1.21 -15.47
CA SER A 119 5.90 -1.95 -16.28
C SER A 119 5.52 -1.14 -17.52
N ARG A 120 5.11 -1.84 -18.58
CA ARG A 120 4.47 -1.24 -19.76
C ARG A 120 3.35 -0.26 -19.36
N GLY A 121 3.32 0.93 -19.97
CA GLY A 121 2.32 1.97 -19.69
C GLY A 121 2.52 2.75 -18.38
N ALA A 122 3.52 2.43 -17.55
CA ALA A 122 3.72 3.08 -16.26
C ALA A 122 4.08 4.57 -16.38
N SER A 123 3.46 5.42 -15.56
CA SER A 123 3.89 6.81 -15.39
C SER A 123 5.18 6.88 -14.57
N ILE A 124 6.18 7.60 -15.07
CA ILE A 124 7.49 7.77 -14.45
C ILE A 124 7.58 9.14 -13.80
N SER A 125 8.16 9.20 -12.60
CA SER A 125 8.53 10.45 -11.92
C SER A 125 9.82 10.22 -11.11
N ILE A 126 10.92 10.85 -11.53
CA ILE A 126 12.23 10.75 -10.88
C ILE A 126 12.76 12.16 -10.62
N ASN A 127 13.17 12.46 -9.39
CA ASN A 127 13.76 13.74 -9.06
C ASN A 127 15.29 13.66 -9.17
N ALA A 128 15.87 14.02 -10.32
CA ALA A 128 17.32 13.99 -10.52
C ALA A 128 18.06 15.05 -9.69
N ALA A 129 17.37 16.07 -9.17
CA ALA A 129 17.99 17.13 -8.38
C ALA A 129 18.53 16.62 -7.03
N VAL A 130 18.03 15.50 -6.50
CA VAL A 130 18.55 14.91 -5.25
C VAL A 130 19.94 14.31 -5.41
N SER A 131 20.32 13.98 -6.65
CA SER A 131 21.62 13.38 -7.01
C SER A 131 22.61 14.43 -7.57
N ALA A 132 22.20 15.70 -7.64
CA ALA A 132 22.98 16.79 -8.19
C ALA A 132 23.43 17.78 -7.11
N SER A 133 24.58 18.40 -7.31
CA SER A 133 25.09 19.48 -6.44
C SER A 133 25.69 20.63 -7.26
N GLY A 134 25.71 21.82 -6.65
CA GLY A 134 26.08 23.08 -7.26
C GLY A 134 24.93 24.09 -7.25
N SER A 135 25.21 25.33 -7.66
CA SER A 135 24.20 26.38 -7.77
C SER A 135 23.93 26.75 -9.24
N GLY A 136 22.78 27.39 -9.50
CA GLY A 136 22.40 27.86 -10.84
C GLY A 136 22.23 26.72 -11.86
N LEU A 137 21.74 25.56 -11.40
CA LEU A 137 21.70 24.33 -12.20
C LEU A 137 20.60 24.37 -13.26
N VAL A 138 20.94 23.92 -14.46
CA VAL A 138 20.01 23.64 -15.56
C VAL A 138 20.14 22.17 -15.95
N TYR A 139 19.01 21.49 -16.06
CA TYR A 139 18.94 20.05 -16.32
C TYR A 139 18.53 19.75 -17.77
N SER A 140 19.15 18.73 -18.37
CA SER A 140 18.73 18.16 -19.65
C SER A 140 18.80 16.63 -19.62
N LEU A 141 18.04 15.99 -20.49
CA LEU A 141 17.91 14.54 -20.56
C LEU A 141 18.12 14.10 -22.01
N THR A 142 19.00 13.14 -22.22
CA THR A 142 19.13 12.40 -23.46
C THR A 142 18.72 10.96 -23.19
N GLY A 143 17.72 10.44 -23.88
CA GLY A 143 17.17 9.12 -23.59
C GLY A 143 15.93 8.82 -24.44
N PRO A 144 15.10 7.85 -24.00
CA PRO A 144 13.89 7.48 -24.73
C PRO A 144 12.94 8.66 -24.90
N GLU A 145 12.31 8.79 -26.07
CA GLU A 145 11.43 9.93 -26.42
C GLU A 145 10.23 10.09 -25.47
N TRP A 146 9.85 9.01 -24.79
CA TRP A 146 8.74 9.00 -23.84
C TRP A 146 9.13 9.51 -22.44
N LEU A 147 10.41 9.82 -22.19
CA LEU A 147 10.89 10.54 -21.02
C LEU A 147 11.22 12.00 -21.35
N SER A 148 10.91 12.90 -20.43
CA SER A 148 11.22 14.32 -20.50
C SER A 148 11.72 14.81 -19.14
N ILE A 149 12.55 15.85 -19.11
CA ILE A 149 13.01 16.47 -17.85
C ILE A 149 12.62 17.94 -17.81
N ASN A 150 12.18 18.41 -16.65
CA ASN A 150 11.99 19.83 -16.42
C ASN A 150 13.36 20.50 -16.16
N PRO A 151 13.79 21.46 -17.00
CA PRO A 151 15.14 22.01 -16.94
C PRO A 151 15.42 22.86 -15.70
N ALA A 152 14.40 23.33 -14.99
CA ALA A 152 14.55 24.14 -13.78
C ALA A 152 14.52 23.31 -12.48
N THR A 153 13.84 22.16 -12.49
CA THR A 153 13.61 21.35 -11.28
C THR A 153 14.33 20.01 -11.27
N GLY A 154 14.82 19.54 -12.42
CA GLY A 154 15.41 18.21 -12.55
C GLY A 154 14.41 17.06 -12.47
N MET A 155 13.10 17.35 -12.51
CA MET A 155 12.06 16.33 -12.47
C MET A 155 11.93 15.65 -13.84
N ILE A 156 12.25 14.35 -13.90
CA ILE A 156 12.03 13.49 -15.07
C ILE A 156 10.61 12.93 -15.00
N THR A 157 9.86 13.04 -16.10
CA THR A 157 8.50 12.50 -16.22
C THR A 157 8.30 11.81 -17.57
N GLY A 158 7.41 10.83 -17.62
CA GLY A 158 7.09 10.13 -18.86
C GLY A 158 6.06 9.03 -18.70
N ALA A 159 5.70 8.38 -19.80
CA ALA A 159 4.83 7.20 -19.82
C ALA A 159 5.54 6.07 -20.56
N ALA A 160 5.84 4.97 -19.86
CA ALA A 160 6.52 3.83 -20.45
C ALA A 160 5.70 3.25 -21.63
N PRO A 161 6.35 2.84 -22.74
CA PRO A 161 5.65 2.29 -23.89
C PRO A 161 5.02 0.92 -23.59
N GLU A 162 4.10 0.50 -24.47
CA GLU A 162 3.48 -0.84 -24.41
C GLU A 162 4.38 -1.97 -24.94
N ALA A 163 5.59 -1.62 -25.41
CA ALA A 163 6.60 -2.57 -25.86
C ALA A 163 7.62 -2.86 -24.74
N HIS A 164 8.23 -4.05 -24.79
CA HIS A 164 9.44 -4.28 -24.00
C HIS A 164 10.56 -3.40 -24.53
N VAL A 165 11.24 -2.68 -23.63
CA VAL A 165 12.33 -1.78 -23.98
C VAL A 165 13.46 -1.97 -22.98
N THR A 166 14.69 -2.10 -23.48
CA THR A 166 15.91 -2.01 -22.68
C THR A 166 16.78 -0.93 -23.32
N THR A 167 17.08 0.11 -22.58
CA THR A 167 17.79 1.30 -23.06
C THR A 167 18.47 2.01 -21.89
N ALA A 168 19.04 3.18 -22.11
CA ALA A 168 19.63 4.02 -21.07
C ALA A 168 19.17 5.47 -21.25
N ALA A 169 19.21 6.22 -20.15
CA ALA A 169 18.95 7.65 -20.15
C ALA A 169 20.08 8.37 -19.40
N THR A 170 20.51 9.50 -19.95
CA THR A 170 21.60 10.32 -19.43
C THR A 170 21.06 11.69 -19.04
N VAL A 171 21.21 12.04 -17.77
CA VAL A 171 20.95 13.39 -17.27
C VAL A 171 22.22 14.20 -17.36
N THR A 172 22.13 15.41 -17.90
CA THR A 172 23.22 16.38 -17.88
C THR A 172 22.81 17.60 -17.08
N VAL A 173 23.66 18.02 -16.15
CA VAL A 173 23.49 19.21 -15.32
C VAL A 173 24.54 20.22 -15.72
N THR A 174 24.13 21.45 -15.99
CA THR A 174 25.02 22.54 -16.44
C THR A 174 24.83 23.79 -15.58
N ASN A 175 25.92 24.50 -15.31
CA ASN A 175 25.93 25.86 -14.81
C ASN A 175 27.09 26.65 -15.48
N PRO A 176 27.31 27.95 -15.19
CA PRO A 176 28.41 28.70 -15.79
C PRO A 176 29.82 28.19 -15.43
N GLY A 177 29.96 27.36 -14.39
CA GLY A 177 31.21 26.72 -13.98
C GLY A 177 31.53 25.43 -14.75
N GLY A 178 30.56 24.85 -15.47
CA GLY A 178 30.77 23.66 -16.31
C GLY A 178 29.53 22.76 -16.40
N SER A 179 29.73 21.51 -16.80
CA SER A 179 28.69 20.49 -16.88
C SER A 179 29.16 19.14 -16.33
N ALA A 180 28.21 18.33 -15.85
CA ALA A 180 28.40 16.95 -15.43
C ALA A 180 27.21 16.10 -15.89
N SER A 181 27.43 14.80 -16.08
CA SER A 181 26.40 13.87 -16.55
C SER A 181 26.43 12.56 -15.76
N ASP A 182 25.26 11.95 -15.61
CA ASP A 182 25.09 10.61 -15.04
C ASP A 182 24.09 9.80 -15.89
N THR A 183 24.31 8.49 -16.00
CA THR A 183 23.55 7.59 -16.88
C THR A 183 22.97 6.44 -16.06
N PHE A 184 21.68 6.17 -16.25
CA PHE A 184 20.97 5.04 -15.63
C PHE A 184 20.34 4.15 -16.70
N ALA A 185 20.25 2.85 -16.42
CA ALA A 185 19.55 1.91 -17.28
C ALA A 185 18.04 2.09 -17.18
N VAL A 186 17.34 1.83 -18.27
CA VAL A 186 15.87 1.87 -18.35
C VAL A 186 15.39 0.54 -18.91
N GLU A 187 14.63 -0.18 -18.11
CA GLU A 187 13.99 -1.43 -18.49
C GLU A 187 12.47 -1.30 -18.37
N VAL A 188 11.76 -1.57 -19.46
CA VAL A 188 10.31 -1.67 -19.51
C VAL A 188 9.95 -3.10 -19.80
N VAL A 189 9.37 -3.79 -18.84
CA VAL A 189 8.94 -5.19 -18.97
C VAL A 189 7.42 -5.29 -18.93
N ALA A 190 6.89 -6.37 -19.49
CA ALA A 190 5.49 -6.71 -19.23
C ALA A 190 5.33 -6.93 -17.72
N ALA A 191 4.24 -6.43 -17.14
CA ALA A 191 3.87 -6.86 -15.81
C ALA A 191 3.76 -8.41 -15.81
N PRO A 192 4.31 -9.11 -14.82
CA PRO A 192 4.21 -10.54 -14.74
C PRO A 192 2.73 -10.90 -14.72
N THR A 193 2.34 -11.66 -15.73
CA THR A 193 1.03 -12.26 -15.74
C THR A 193 1.09 -13.38 -14.72
N VAL A 194 0.68 -13.08 -13.48
CA VAL A 194 0.46 -14.12 -12.48
C VAL A 194 -0.82 -14.84 -12.87
N THR A 195 -0.75 -15.70 -13.88
CA THR A 195 -1.73 -16.76 -14.02
C THR A 195 -1.48 -17.66 -12.81
N PRO A 196 -2.41 -17.78 -11.85
CA PRO A 196 -2.27 -18.78 -10.81
C PRO A 196 -2.04 -20.10 -11.53
N ALA A 197 -0.93 -20.80 -11.24
CA ALA A 197 -0.77 -22.14 -11.76
C ALA A 197 -2.07 -22.90 -11.41
N ALA A 198 -2.71 -23.56 -12.37
CA ALA A 198 -4.06 -24.13 -12.18
C ALA A 198 -4.14 -25.04 -10.93
N ASN A 199 -3.02 -25.59 -10.47
CA ASN A 199 -2.91 -26.37 -9.24
C ASN A 199 -3.14 -25.58 -7.95
N ASN A 200 -3.14 -24.23 -7.97
CA ASN A 200 -3.21 -23.35 -6.79
C ASN A 200 -4.61 -22.82 -6.50
N ILE A 201 -5.62 -23.27 -7.25
CA ILE A 201 -7.01 -22.86 -7.08
C ILE A 201 -7.72 -23.92 -6.23
N LEU A 202 -8.14 -23.53 -5.02
CA LEU A 202 -9.05 -24.32 -4.18
C LEU A 202 -10.44 -23.68 -4.16
N VAL A 203 -11.44 -24.52 -4.00
CA VAL A 203 -12.83 -24.11 -3.75
C VAL A 203 -13.34 -24.75 -2.46
N ILE A 204 -14.48 -24.28 -1.98
CA ILE A 204 -15.08 -24.74 -0.72
C ILE A 204 -16.49 -25.25 -0.98
N ASN A 205 -16.87 -26.37 -0.37
CA ASN A 205 -18.24 -26.87 -0.38
C ASN A 205 -18.64 -27.29 1.05
N GLY A 206 -19.92 -27.18 1.39
CA GLY A 206 -20.36 -27.49 2.74
C GLY A 206 -21.54 -26.65 3.22
N ASP A 207 -21.65 -26.53 4.54
CA ASP A 207 -22.81 -25.92 5.21
C ASP A 207 -22.48 -24.61 5.98
N SER A 208 -23.30 -24.27 6.99
CA SER A 208 -23.12 -23.17 7.96
C SER A 208 -21.68 -22.94 8.45
N ARG A 209 -20.89 -24.00 8.65
CA ARG A 209 -19.52 -23.89 9.19
C ARG A 209 -18.52 -23.42 8.13
N THR A 210 -18.87 -23.55 6.86
CA THR A 210 -18.10 -23.03 5.71
C THR A 210 -18.74 -21.78 5.09
N ALA A 211 -20.07 -21.63 5.21
CA ALA A 211 -20.83 -20.48 4.72
C ALA A 211 -20.57 -19.21 5.56
N SER A 212 -20.51 -19.33 6.89
CA SER A 212 -20.15 -18.19 7.76
C SER A 212 -18.68 -17.77 7.62
N GLY A 213 -17.87 -18.59 6.94
CA GLY A 213 -16.46 -18.35 6.66
C GLY A 213 -16.16 -17.60 5.36
N MET A 214 -17.11 -17.42 4.44
CA MET A 214 -17.04 -16.34 3.43
C MET A 214 -18.45 -15.87 3.15
N THR A 215 -18.70 -14.55 3.20
CA THR A 215 -20.03 -14.00 2.89
C THR A 215 -20.37 -14.20 1.41
N THR A 216 -20.83 -15.38 1.01
CA THR A 216 -21.55 -15.53 -0.24
C THR A 216 -22.98 -15.09 0.00
N LEU A 217 -23.48 -14.18 -0.83
CA LEU A 217 -24.88 -13.74 -0.80
C LEU A 217 -25.84 -14.81 -1.35
N ARG A 218 -25.47 -16.10 -1.29
CA ARG A 218 -26.38 -17.18 -1.67
C ARG A 218 -27.31 -17.47 -0.50
N ALA A 219 -28.53 -16.92 -0.57
CA ALA A 219 -29.57 -17.14 0.42
C ALA A 219 -29.94 -18.63 0.49
N HIS A 220 -30.20 -19.12 1.72
CA HIS A 220 -30.72 -20.46 1.96
C HIS A 220 -32.00 -20.69 1.14
N GLY A 221 -32.07 -21.80 0.38
CA GLY A 221 -33.23 -22.14 -0.46
C GLY A 221 -33.32 -21.42 -1.82
N SER A 222 -32.29 -20.67 -2.22
CA SER A 222 -32.23 -20.05 -3.56
C SER A 222 -32.15 -21.08 -4.68
N ALA A 223 -33.20 -21.16 -5.52
CA ALA A 223 -33.20 -21.88 -6.80
C ALA A 223 -32.54 -21.09 -7.94
N ALA A 224 -32.23 -19.80 -7.73
CA ALA A 224 -31.62 -18.96 -8.74
C ALA A 224 -30.20 -19.44 -9.06
N GLU A 225 -29.89 -19.55 -10.36
CA GLU A 225 -28.52 -19.56 -10.85
C GLU A 225 -27.81 -18.35 -10.25
N THR A 226 -26.99 -18.56 -9.22
CA THR A 226 -26.18 -17.43 -8.76
C THR A 226 -25.16 -17.21 -9.85
N ASN A 227 -25.34 -16.15 -10.61
CA ASN A 227 -24.31 -15.65 -11.50
C ASN A 227 -23.05 -15.46 -10.63
N PRO A 228 -21.93 -16.14 -10.95
CA PRO A 228 -20.66 -15.93 -10.25
C PRO A 228 -20.24 -14.46 -10.22
N LEU A 229 -20.76 -13.64 -11.16
CA LEU A 229 -20.60 -12.19 -11.26
C LEU A 229 -21.48 -11.38 -10.28
N GLU A 230 -22.57 -11.93 -9.73
CA GLU A 230 -23.40 -11.28 -8.70
C GLU A 230 -22.85 -11.54 -7.27
N ASN A 231 -22.42 -12.78 -6.98
CA ASN A 231 -21.69 -13.12 -5.73
C ASN A 231 -20.27 -12.54 -5.68
N ALA A 232 -19.84 -12.01 -6.81
CA ALA A 232 -18.57 -11.38 -7.06
C ALA A 232 -18.38 -10.03 -6.33
N GLY A 233 -19.43 -9.48 -5.72
CA GLY A 233 -19.31 -8.23 -4.98
C GLY A 233 -18.58 -8.35 -3.65
N VAL A 234 -18.40 -9.56 -3.08
CA VAL A 234 -18.16 -9.76 -1.63
C VAL A 234 -17.43 -11.07 -1.29
N SER A 235 -16.35 -11.42 -1.98
CA SER A 235 -15.52 -12.57 -1.57
C SER A 235 -14.52 -12.15 -0.49
N PHE A 236 -14.89 -12.33 0.78
CA PHE A 236 -14.02 -12.14 1.93
C PHE A 236 -13.68 -13.49 2.54
N ALA A 237 -12.40 -13.72 2.87
CA ALA A 237 -12.07 -14.78 3.82
C ALA A 237 -12.45 -14.30 5.23
N ALA A 238 -13.41 -14.97 5.85
CA ALA A 238 -13.81 -14.83 7.25
C ALA A 238 -13.68 -16.20 7.94
N GLY A 239 -13.78 -16.26 9.26
CA GLY A 239 -13.68 -17.53 9.98
C GLY A 239 -12.41 -18.31 9.64
N TRP A 240 -12.52 -19.64 9.55
CA TRP A 240 -11.36 -20.53 9.41
C TRP A 240 -10.56 -20.31 8.13
N GLN A 241 -11.18 -19.84 7.04
CA GLN A 241 -10.52 -19.61 5.75
C GLN A 241 -9.43 -18.55 5.87
N ALA A 242 -9.68 -17.48 6.64
CA ALA A 242 -8.70 -16.43 6.85
C ALA A 242 -7.45 -16.99 7.54
N HIS A 243 -7.65 -17.82 8.57
CA HIS A 243 -6.56 -18.49 9.29
C HIS A 243 -5.84 -19.52 8.41
N ALA A 244 -6.58 -20.31 7.61
CA ALA A 244 -5.98 -21.29 6.71
C ALA A 244 -5.12 -20.62 5.63
N LEU A 245 -5.62 -19.53 5.02
CA LEU A 245 -4.86 -18.77 4.04
C LEU A 245 -3.63 -18.12 4.68
N ALA A 246 -3.75 -17.55 5.88
CA ALA A 246 -2.61 -16.97 6.60
C ALA A 246 -1.55 -18.03 6.92
N ALA A 247 -1.96 -19.19 7.46
CA ALA A 247 -1.06 -20.32 7.77
C ALA A 247 -0.38 -20.89 6.51
N LEU A 248 -1.05 -20.83 5.36
CA LEU A 248 -0.49 -21.19 4.06
C LEU A 248 0.29 -20.04 3.41
N SER A 249 0.58 -18.95 4.12
CA SER A 249 1.25 -17.75 3.61
C SER A 249 0.60 -17.18 2.34
N HIS A 250 -0.72 -17.34 2.21
CA HIS A 250 -1.54 -16.97 1.05
C HIS A 250 -1.05 -17.59 -0.28
N ARG A 251 -0.46 -18.80 -0.22
CA ARG A 251 0.00 -19.59 -1.39
C ARG A 251 -1.14 -20.16 -2.24
N VAL A 252 -2.36 -20.20 -1.68
CA VAL A 252 -3.53 -20.77 -2.34
C VAL A 252 -4.55 -19.69 -2.64
N LEU A 253 -5.19 -19.80 -3.80
CA LEU A 253 -6.23 -18.90 -4.28
C LEU A 253 -7.60 -19.53 -4.08
N ILE A 254 -8.54 -18.77 -3.53
CA ILE A 254 -9.96 -19.11 -3.52
C ILE A 254 -10.64 -18.13 -4.49
N PRO A 255 -11.00 -18.58 -5.70
CA PRO A 255 -11.48 -17.68 -6.73
C PRO A 255 -12.80 -17.05 -6.28
N LYS A 256 -13.09 -15.92 -6.90
CA LYS A 256 -14.36 -15.24 -6.80
C LYS A 256 -15.51 -16.20 -7.17
N GLY A 257 -16.46 -16.41 -6.25
CA GLY A 257 -17.52 -17.41 -6.43
C GLY A 257 -17.10 -18.86 -6.14
N GLY A 258 -15.88 -19.09 -5.64
CA GLY A 258 -15.36 -20.40 -5.26
C GLY A 258 -15.80 -20.93 -3.89
N ASN A 259 -16.67 -20.21 -3.16
CA ASN A 259 -17.41 -20.80 -2.04
C ASN A 259 -18.77 -21.28 -2.52
N PHE A 260 -18.94 -22.59 -2.50
CA PHE A 260 -20.23 -23.22 -2.74
C PHE A 260 -20.96 -23.49 -1.42
N ALA A 261 -20.43 -23.18 -0.24
CA ALA A 261 -21.12 -23.45 1.02
C ALA A 261 -22.41 -22.64 1.19
N ILE A 262 -23.43 -23.26 1.80
CA ILE A 262 -24.73 -22.62 2.09
C ILE A 262 -25.15 -22.94 3.52
N GLY A 263 -25.50 -21.91 4.29
CA GLY A 263 -25.93 -22.07 5.68
C GLY A 263 -27.14 -23.00 5.82
N ALA A 264 -27.14 -23.81 6.88
CA ALA A 264 -28.21 -24.74 7.24
C ALA A 264 -28.50 -25.87 6.24
N GLU A 265 -27.71 -26.05 5.18
CA GLU A 265 -27.94 -27.17 4.25
C GLU A 265 -27.61 -28.53 4.86
N THR A 266 -28.45 -29.50 4.53
CA THR A 266 -28.23 -30.94 4.71
C THR A 266 -27.40 -31.51 3.56
N THR A 267 -26.83 -32.71 3.75
CA THR A 267 -26.11 -33.40 2.67
C THR A 267 -27.01 -33.76 1.49
N THR A 268 -28.32 -33.96 1.69
CA THR A 268 -29.28 -34.19 0.60
C THR A 268 -29.34 -32.98 -0.33
N GLN A 269 -29.38 -31.77 0.25
CA GLN A 269 -29.39 -30.53 -0.53
C GLN A 269 -28.06 -30.31 -1.25
N MET A 270 -26.93 -30.60 -0.60
CA MET A 270 -25.61 -30.54 -1.23
C MET A 270 -25.46 -31.55 -2.37
N ALA A 271 -25.93 -32.79 -2.19
CA ALA A 271 -25.89 -33.82 -3.22
C ALA A 271 -26.71 -33.42 -4.45
N ALA A 272 -27.89 -32.81 -4.26
CA ALA A 272 -28.73 -32.32 -5.34
C ALA A 272 -28.06 -31.25 -6.23
N ARG A 273 -26.99 -30.61 -5.75
CA ARG A 273 -26.23 -29.59 -6.50
C ARG A 273 -24.79 -29.98 -6.81
N ALA A 274 -24.35 -31.17 -6.42
CA ALA A 274 -22.93 -31.53 -6.44
C ALA A 274 -22.31 -31.49 -7.85
N GLU A 275 -23.00 -32.05 -8.86
CA GLU A 275 -22.52 -32.04 -10.25
C GLU A 275 -22.36 -30.62 -10.80
N ARG A 276 -23.34 -29.76 -10.51
CA ARG A 276 -23.32 -28.37 -10.95
C ARG A 276 -22.18 -27.59 -10.28
N ASP A 277 -22.03 -27.72 -8.96
CA ASP A 277 -20.98 -27.01 -8.23
C ASP A 277 -19.58 -27.51 -8.63
N ALA A 278 -19.41 -28.83 -8.82
CA ALA A 278 -18.16 -29.41 -9.29
C ALA A 278 -17.81 -28.95 -10.71
N ALA A 279 -18.78 -28.89 -11.63
CA ALA A 279 -18.57 -28.36 -12.98
C ALA A 279 -18.19 -26.87 -12.97
N GLN A 280 -18.82 -26.06 -12.10
CA GLN A 280 -18.46 -24.66 -11.91
C GLN A 280 -17.02 -24.51 -11.36
N ALA A 281 -16.65 -25.34 -10.39
CA ALA A 281 -15.30 -25.37 -9.85
C ALA A 281 -14.26 -25.75 -10.91
N ALA A 282 -14.55 -26.74 -11.75
CA ALA A 282 -13.71 -27.12 -12.88
C ALA A 282 -13.56 -25.97 -13.89
N GLY A 283 -14.63 -25.20 -14.11
CA GLY A 283 -14.62 -23.99 -14.93
C GLY A 283 -13.68 -22.88 -14.39
N PHE A 284 -13.47 -22.81 -13.07
CA PHE A 284 -12.45 -21.96 -12.47
C PHE A 284 -11.02 -22.53 -12.60
N GLY A 285 -10.87 -23.78 -13.05
CA GLY A 285 -9.60 -24.49 -13.04
C GLY A 285 -9.23 -25.06 -11.68
N ALA A 286 -10.17 -25.14 -10.73
CA ALA A 286 -9.92 -25.65 -9.39
C ALA A 286 -9.39 -27.10 -9.41
N LYS A 287 -8.44 -27.40 -8.53
CA LYS A 287 -7.87 -28.75 -8.36
C LYS A 287 -8.12 -29.34 -6.98
N VAL A 288 -8.55 -28.52 -6.04
CA VAL A 288 -8.85 -28.93 -4.67
C VAL A 288 -10.20 -28.39 -4.25
N CYS A 289 -11.01 -29.21 -3.58
CA CYS A 289 -12.23 -28.79 -2.90
C CYS A 289 -12.11 -29.13 -1.41
N VAL A 290 -12.21 -28.12 -0.54
CA VAL A 290 -12.37 -28.33 0.90
C VAL A 290 -13.85 -28.56 1.19
N PHE A 291 -14.17 -29.74 1.73
CA PHE A 291 -15.55 -30.12 2.08
C PHE A 291 -15.73 -30.18 3.61
N LEU A 292 -16.79 -29.53 4.11
CA LEU A 292 -17.25 -29.65 5.49
C LEU A 292 -18.77 -29.53 5.56
N GLY A 293 -19.47 -30.65 5.75
CA GLY A 293 -20.92 -30.74 5.70
C GLY A 293 -21.46 -31.95 6.46
N GLY A 294 -22.72 -31.87 6.94
CA GLY A 294 -23.42 -32.99 7.59
C GLY A 294 -24.04 -32.71 8.97
N VAL A 295 -23.54 -31.72 9.74
CA VAL A 295 -24.06 -31.48 11.11
C VAL A 295 -25.53 -31.07 11.14
N ASN A 296 -26.06 -30.61 10.00
CA ASN A 296 -27.47 -30.24 9.81
C ASN A 296 -28.37 -31.44 9.50
N ASP A 297 -27.81 -32.64 9.26
CA ASP A 297 -28.52 -33.89 8.96
C ASP A 297 -29.17 -34.49 10.23
N THR A 298 -29.85 -33.64 11.00
CA THR A 298 -30.50 -33.99 12.28
C THR A 298 -31.76 -34.85 12.11
N THR A 299 -32.24 -35.00 10.88
CA THR A 299 -33.40 -35.82 10.53
C THR A 299 -33.05 -36.94 9.54
N LEU A 300 -31.79 -37.07 9.12
CA LEU A 300 -31.34 -38.13 8.21
C LEU A 300 -30.64 -39.23 9.00
N THR A 301 -30.80 -40.47 8.53
CA THR A 301 -29.99 -41.60 9.00
C THR A 301 -28.57 -41.47 8.46
N SER A 302 -27.59 -42.06 9.16
CA SER A 302 -26.20 -42.11 8.72
C SER A 302 -26.06 -42.70 7.32
N ALA A 303 -26.85 -43.73 7.00
CA ALA A 303 -26.84 -44.36 5.67
C ALA A 303 -27.28 -43.38 4.56
N GLN A 304 -28.28 -42.53 4.82
CA GLN A 304 -28.70 -41.50 3.87
C GLN A 304 -27.61 -40.45 3.66
N SER A 305 -27.02 -39.94 4.75
CA SER A 305 -25.92 -38.97 4.64
C SER A 305 -24.68 -39.54 3.96
N ILE A 306 -24.34 -40.81 4.23
CA ILE A 306 -23.23 -41.51 3.57
C ILE A 306 -23.49 -41.67 2.07
N ALA A 307 -24.70 -42.06 1.67
CA ALA A 307 -25.08 -42.10 0.26
C ALA A 307 -24.95 -40.72 -0.41
N ASN A 308 -25.33 -39.65 0.31
CA ASN A 308 -25.17 -38.28 -0.17
C ASN A 308 -23.68 -37.89 -0.29
N TYR A 309 -22.83 -38.21 0.69
CA TYR A 309 -21.38 -37.97 0.60
C TYR A 309 -20.78 -38.68 -0.62
N ILE A 310 -21.14 -39.94 -0.86
CA ILE A 310 -20.68 -40.69 -2.04
C ILE A 310 -21.07 -39.96 -3.32
N ALA A 311 -22.34 -39.53 -3.44
CA ALA A 311 -22.81 -38.78 -4.61
C ALA A 311 -22.03 -37.46 -4.80
N ILE A 312 -21.82 -36.71 -3.72
CA ILE A 312 -21.04 -35.48 -3.74
C ILE A 312 -19.61 -35.77 -4.19
N PHE A 313 -18.91 -36.68 -3.53
CA PHE A 313 -17.50 -36.97 -3.79
C PHE A 313 -17.27 -37.51 -5.20
N ASN A 314 -18.19 -38.34 -5.71
CA ASN A 314 -18.15 -38.80 -7.11
C ASN A 314 -18.28 -37.63 -8.10
N ALA A 315 -19.16 -36.66 -7.85
CA ALA A 315 -19.30 -35.49 -8.72
C ALA A 315 -18.01 -34.66 -8.80
N TRP A 316 -17.34 -34.45 -7.66
CA TRP A 316 -16.06 -33.73 -7.60
C TRP A 316 -14.91 -34.52 -8.24
N ALA A 317 -14.80 -35.81 -7.94
CA ALA A 317 -13.76 -36.68 -8.49
C ALA A 317 -13.92 -36.86 -10.01
N ALA A 318 -15.14 -36.87 -10.54
CA ALA A 318 -15.41 -36.92 -11.98
C ALA A 318 -14.86 -35.69 -12.73
N GLN A 319 -14.70 -34.55 -12.06
CA GLN A 319 -14.06 -33.35 -12.59
C GLN A 319 -12.53 -33.34 -12.39
N GLY A 320 -11.95 -34.42 -11.83
CA GLY A 320 -10.54 -34.49 -11.47
C GLY A 320 -10.17 -33.57 -10.31
N ILE A 321 -11.13 -33.18 -9.47
CA ILE A 321 -10.91 -32.31 -8.31
C ILE A 321 -10.64 -33.16 -7.08
N ARG A 322 -9.51 -32.89 -6.42
CA ARG A 322 -9.10 -33.55 -5.19
C ARG A 322 -9.96 -33.08 -4.02
N LEU A 323 -10.38 -34.01 -3.17
CA LEU A 323 -11.19 -33.73 -1.99
C LEU A 323 -10.31 -33.60 -0.75
N VAL A 324 -10.44 -32.49 -0.03
CA VAL A 324 -9.86 -32.27 1.31
C VAL A 324 -11.03 -32.20 2.26
N VAL A 325 -11.28 -33.28 2.99
CA VAL A 325 -12.55 -33.51 3.66
C VAL A 325 -12.37 -33.41 5.16
N CYS A 326 -13.04 -32.42 5.73
CA CYS A 326 -13.27 -32.33 7.16
C CYS A 326 -14.30 -33.38 7.55
N ASN A 327 -14.03 -34.14 8.61
CA ASN A 327 -15.07 -34.85 9.32
C ASN A 327 -16.10 -33.84 9.91
N GLU A 328 -17.20 -34.33 10.47
CA GLU A 328 -18.14 -33.41 11.08
C GLU A 328 -17.52 -32.69 12.30
N ALA A 329 -18.01 -31.50 12.64
CA ALA A 329 -17.57 -30.76 13.83
C ALA A 329 -18.50 -31.10 15.01
N PRO A 330 -18.05 -30.96 16.27
CA PRO A 330 -18.90 -31.18 17.45
C PRO A 330 -20.20 -30.38 17.40
N ARG A 331 -21.20 -30.83 18.17
CA ARG A 331 -22.47 -30.10 18.29
C ARG A 331 -23.11 -30.41 19.63
N ASP A 332 -23.13 -29.40 20.50
CA ASP A 332 -23.41 -29.56 21.93
C ASP A 332 -24.82 -30.05 22.24
N ASN A 333 -25.77 -29.80 21.34
CA ASN A 333 -27.18 -30.15 21.53
C ASN A 333 -27.59 -31.48 20.88
N LEU A 334 -26.65 -32.28 20.37
CA LEU A 334 -26.96 -33.62 19.86
C LEU A 334 -27.04 -34.63 21.01
N ALA A 335 -28.05 -35.51 20.94
CA ALA A 335 -28.25 -36.60 21.90
C ALA A 335 -28.90 -37.81 21.22
N GLY A 336 -28.82 -38.97 21.89
CA GLY A 336 -29.47 -40.21 21.44
C GLY A 336 -29.09 -40.61 20.02
N ALA A 337 -30.09 -41.03 19.22
CA ALA A 337 -29.88 -41.50 17.85
C ALA A 337 -29.20 -40.47 16.93
N ASN A 338 -29.40 -39.18 17.16
CA ASN A 338 -28.76 -38.13 16.35
C ASN A 338 -27.26 -38.03 16.64
N LEU A 339 -26.85 -38.18 17.90
CA LEU A 339 -25.42 -38.23 18.26
C LEU A 339 -24.76 -39.49 17.70
N THR A 340 -25.43 -40.65 17.79
CA THR A 340 -24.93 -41.90 17.20
C THR A 340 -24.75 -41.75 15.69
N ALA A 341 -25.73 -41.19 14.99
CA ALA A 341 -25.65 -40.99 13.55
C ALA A 341 -24.49 -40.06 13.15
N HIS A 342 -24.25 -39.03 13.96
CA HIS A 342 -23.14 -38.11 13.78
C HIS A 342 -21.77 -38.79 13.94
N GLN A 343 -21.63 -39.63 14.97
CA GLN A 343 -20.41 -40.40 15.22
C GLN A 343 -20.16 -41.44 14.11
N GLU A 344 -21.20 -42.10 13.59
CA GLU A 344 -21.08 -43.03 12.47
C GLU A 344 -20.61 -42.34 11.19
N ARG A 345 -21.14 -41.15 10.87
CA ARG A 345 -20.69 -40.36 9.72
C ARG A 345 -19.26 -39.86 9.89
N ARG A 346 -18.90 -39.39 11.08
CA ARG A 346 -17.52 -39.04 11.43
C ARG A 346 -16.59 -40.23 11.16
N ALA A 347 -16.89 -41.40 11.71
CA ALA A 347 -16.07 -42.60 11.53
C ALA A 347 -15.94 -42.99 10.05
N TRP A 348 -17.02 -42.89 9.28
CA TRP A 348 -17.01 -43.16 7.84
C TRP A 348 -16.13 -42.17 7.06
N LEU A 349 -16.20 -40.87 7.37
CA LEU A 349 -15.34 -39.85 6.76
C LEU A 349 -13.86 -40.03 7.15
N GLU A 350 -13.58 -40.60 8.33
CA GLU A 350 -12.21 -40.82 8.79
C GLU A 350 -11.55 -42.11 8.29
N ASP A 351 -12.34 -43.01 7.70
CA ASP A 351 -11.89 -44.33 7.27
C ASP A 351 -10.78 -44.24 6.20
N PRO A 352 -9.60 -44.86 6.39
CA PRO A 352 -8.55 -44.90 5.38
C PRO A 352 -8.99 -45.41 4.00
N GLN A 353 -10.05 -46.21 3.93
CA GLN A 353 -10.65 -46.69 2.68
C GLN A 353 -11.09 -45.53 1.78
N ARG A 354 -11.43 -44.34 2.32
CA ARG A 354 -11.83 -43.17 1.51
C ARG A 354 -10.71 -42.74 0.55
N ALA A 355 -9.43 -42.91 0.93
CA ALA A 355 -8.29 -42.61 0.07
C ALA A 355 -8.10 -43.61 -1.09
N VAL A 356 -8.62 -44.83 -0.94
CA VAL A 356 -8.67 -45.84 -2.00
C VAL A 356 -9.85 -45.58 -2.94
N ASP A 357 -11.01 -45.24 -2.39
CA ASP A 357 -12.23 -44.99 -3.15
C ASP A 357 -12.15 -43.71 -4.00
N TRP A 358 -11.50 -42.66 -3.47
CA TRP A 358 -11.24 -41.41 -4.19
C TRP A 358 -9.75 -41.07 -4.15
N PRO A 359 -8.98 -41.41 -5.21
CA PRO A 359 -7.56 -41.10 -5.28
C PRO A 359 -7.28 -39.60 -5.05
N GLY A 360 -6.48 -39.31 -4.01
CA GLY A 360 -6.17 -37.95 -3.60
C GLY A 360 -7.04 -37.42 -2.45
N TYR A 361 -8.04 -38.16 -1.96
CA TYR A 361 -8.77 -37.80 -0.75
C TYR A 361 -7.81 -37.51 0.41
N VAL A 362 -7.91 -36.33 0.99
CA VAL A 362 -7.16 -35.89 2.17
C VAL A 362 -8.11 -35.74 3.33
N ARG A 363 -7.87 -36.50 4.41
CA ARG A 363 -8.65 -36.42 5.64
C ARG A 363 -8.21 -35.23 6.48
N VAL A 364 -9.18 -34.48 7.00
CA VAL A 364 -8.99 -33.44 8.02
C VAL A 364 -9.81 -33.82 9.26
N ASN A 365 -9.13 -34.02 10.39
CA ASN A 365 -9.81 -34.32 11.66
C ASN A 365 -10.21 -33.01 12.37
N SER A 366 -11.27 -32.38 11.89
CA SER A 366 -11.83 -31.19 12.52
C SER A 366 -12.55 -31.47 13.84
N TRP A 367 -13.09 -32.68 14.05
CA TRP A 367 -13.77 -33.05 15.28
C TRP A 367 -12.84 -32.95 16.48
N ASP A 368 -11.78 -33.75 16.49
CA ASP A 368 -10.91 -33.83 17.68
C ASP A 368 -10.13 -32.53 17.90
N ALA A 369 -9.93 -31.74 16.83
CA ALA A 369 -9.35 -30.40 16.94
C ALA A 369 -10.25 -29.44 17.72
N LEU A 370 -11.57 -29.64 17.70
CA LEU A 370 -12.57 -28.71 18.24
C LEU A 370 -13.33 -29.26 19.46
N ALA A 371 -13.18 -30.54 19.77
CA ALA A 371 -13.94 -31.24 20.81
C ALA A 371 -13.38 -30.98 22.22
N ASP A 372 -14.27 -30.94 23.22
CA ASP A 372 -13.87 -30.86 24.63
C ASP A 372 -13.13 -32.16 25.03
N PRO A 373 -11.90 -32.07 25.55
CA PRO A 373 -11.18 -33.25 26.05
C PRO A 373 -11.92 -34.02 27.16
N ALA A 374 -12.79 -33.35 27.93
CA ALA A 374 -13.57 -33.95 29.00
C ALA A 374 -14.90 -34.55 28.51
N ASP A 375 -15.49 -33.98 27.44
CA ASP A 375 -16.69 -34.50 26.79
C ASP A 375 -16.56 -34.33 25.27
N PRO A 376 -15.96 -35.32 24.57
CA PRO A 376 -15.67 -35.19 23.14
C PRO A 376 -16.91 -35.08 22.25
N THR A 377 -18.12 -35.14 22.80
CA THR A 377 -19.38 -34.90 22.07
C THR A 377 -19.72 -33.42 21.92
N LYS A 378 -19.02 -32.56 22.68
CA LYS A 378 -19.22 -31.12 22.73
C LYS A 378 -18.01 -30.37 22.20
N TRP A 379 -18.23 -29.11 21.85
CA TRP A 379 -17.15 -28.16 21.60
C TRP A 379 -16.33 -27.94 22.86
N ALA A 380 -15.01 -27.80 22.69
CA ALA A 380 -14.17 -27.36 23.79
C ALA A 380 -14.61 -25.95 24.26
N PRO A 381 -14.51 -25.67 25.57
CA PRO A 381 -14.93 -24.38 26.12
C PRO A 381 -14.30 -23.20 25.37
N GLY A 382 -15.14 -22.25 24.94
CA GLY A 382 -14.71 -21.04 24.23
C GLY A 382 -14.49 -21.21 22.73
N LEU A 383 -14.54 -22.43 22.18
CA LEU A 383 -14.38 -22.66 20.73
C LEU A 383 -15.68 -22.52 19.93
N SER A 384 -16.84 -22.50 20.59
CA SER A 384 -18.14 -22.20 19.98
C SER A 384 -18.92 -21.16 20.79
N TYR A 385 -19.68 -20.31 20.09
CA TYR A 385 -20.54 -19.30 20.71
C TYR A 385 -21.98 -19.77 20.95
N ASP A 386 -22.43 -20.84 20.31
CA ASP A 386 -23.79 -21.39 20.41
C ASP A 386 -23.83 -22.93 20.48
N GLY A 387 -22.68 -23.57 20.62
CA GLY A 387 -22.52 -25.03 20.61
C GLY A 387 -22.65 -25.66 19.22
N LEU A 388 -22.62 -24.85 18.15
CA LEU A 388 -22.73 -25.30 16.75
C LEU A 388 -21.71 -24.61 15.83
N HIS A 389 -21.52 -23.31 16.00
CA HIS A 389 -20.68 -22.48 15.15
C HIS A 389 -19.41 -22.05 15.89
N PRO A 390 -18.26 -22.00 15.21
CA PRO A 390 -16.99 -21.66 15.84
C PRO A 390 -16.95 -20.19 16.28
N THR A 391 -16.26 -19.90 17.38
CA THR A 391 -15.74 -18.56 17.70
C THR A 391 -14.55 -18.21 16.81
N TYR A 392 -13.93 -17.05 17.03
CA TYR A 392 -12.62 -16.74 16.48
C TYR A 392 -11.57 -17.81 16.82
N ALA A 393 -11.43 -18.20 18.10
CA ALA A 393 -10.48 -19.23 18.50
C ALA A 393 -10.79 -20.59 17.86
N GLY A 394 -12.06 -21.00 17.83
CA GLY A 394 -12.48 -22.22 17.14
C GLY A 394 -12.18 -22.17 15.63
N SER A 395 -12.35 -21.00 15.01
CA SER A 395 -12.01 -20.79 13.59
C SER A 395 -10.51 -20.83 13.33
N SER A 396 -9.67 -20.30 14.24
CA SER A 396 -8.21 -20.40 14.12
C SER A 396 -7.75 -21.83 14.12
N ILE A 397 -8.19 -22.61 15.11
CA ILE A 397 -7.85 -24.03 15.24
C ILE A 397 -8.31 -24.82 14.02
N LEU A 398 -9.56 -24.61 13.56
CA LEU A 398 -10.06 -25.26 12.36
C LEU A 398 -9.25 -24.88 11.11
N GLY A 399 -8.90 -23.60 10.96
CA GLY A 399 -8.14 -23.08 9.83
C GLY A 399 -6.72 -23.63 9.79
N GLU A 400 -6.03 -23.68 10.93
CA GLU A 400 -4.70 -24.28 11.07
C GLU A 400 -4.73 -25.79 10.78
N THR A 401 -5.76 -26.49 11.26
CA THR A 401 -5.95 -27.93 11.01
C THR A 401 -6.15 -28.21 9.52
N ILE A 402 -6.96 -27.41 8.84
CA ILE A 402 -7.17 -27.51 7.38
C ILE A 402 -5.89 -27.12 6.63
N ALA A 403 -5.19 -26.06 7.04
CA ALA A 403 -3.93 -25.63 6.43
C ALA A 403 -2.85 -26.72 6.51
N ALA A 404 -2.73 -27.40 7.65
CA ALA A 404 -1.79 -28.51 7.82
C ALA A 404 -2.06 -29.66 6.83
N ALA A 405 -3.33 -29.94 6.53
CA ALA A 405 -3.71 -30.95 5.54
C ALA A 405 -3.52 -30.49 4.09
N LEU A 406 -3.69 -29.19 3.83
CA LEU A 406 -3.47 -28.58 2.51
C LEU A 406 -1.99 -28.43 2.17
N ALA A 407 -1.13 -28.10 3.14
CA ALA A 407 0.27 -27.73 2.91
C ALA A 407 1.06 -28.75 2.06
N PRO A 408 0.96 -30.07 2.26
CA PRO A 408 1.66 -31.05 1.42
C PRO A 408 1.21 -31.07 -0.05
N LEU A 409 0.01 -30.55 -0.35
CA LEU A 409 -0.49 -30.44 -1.73
C LEU A 409 0.14 -29.27 -2.50
N TYR A 410 0.86 -28.39 -1.80
CA TYR A 410 1.50 -27.19 -2.35
C TYR A 410 3.00 -27.13 -1.96
N PRO A 411 3.84 -28.08 -2.42
CA PRO A 411 5.19 -28.31 -1.91
C PRO A 411 6.27 -27.31 -2.39
N ASP A 412 5.97 -26.38 -3.31
CA ASP A 412 7.00 -25.54 -3.93
C ASP A 412 7.57 -24.44 -3.00
N PRO A 413 8.91 -24.29 -2.93
CA PRO A 413 9.59 -23.18 -2.24
C PRO A 413 9.79 -21.93 -3.11
N VAL A 414 9.42 -21.96 -4.40
CA VAL A 414 9.60 -20.84 -5.36
C VAL A 414 8.33 -20.00 -5.48
N PHE A 415 7.76 -19.63 -4.34
CA PHE A 415 6.92 -18.45 -4.26
C PHE A 415 7.41 -17.68 -3.04
N PRO A 416 7.78 -16.39 -3.19
CA PRO A 416 8.19 -15.60 -2.04
C PRO A 416 7.09 -15.70 -1.00
N SER A 417 7.48 -15.85 0.27
CA SER A 417 6.61 -15.51 1.39
C SER A 417 5.83 -14.26 0.97
N ARG A 418 4.53 -14.40 0.69
CA ARG A 418 3.79 -13.22 0.24
C ARG A 418 3.67 -12.21 1.39
N LEU A 419 3.86 -12.68 2.62
CA LEU A 419 4.11 -11.92 3.83
C LEU A 419 5.53 -11.34 3.80
N ASP A 420 5.72 -10.38 2.90
CA ASP A 420 6.56 -9.22 3.21
C ASP A 420 5.57 -8.11 3.54
N LEU A 421 5.21 -8.00 4.82
CA LEU A 421 4.67 -6.75 5.31
C LEU A 421 5.65 -5.66 4.85
N PRO A 422 5.17 -4.62 4.16
CA PRO A 422 6.05 -3.65 3.54
C PRO A 422 6.98 -3.07 4.59
N THR A 423 8.26 -2.98 4.23
CA THR A 423 9.26 -2.31 5.04
C THR A 423 9.37 -0.83 4.67
N SER A 424 8.75 -0.41 3.56
CA SER A 424 8.69 0.96 3.06
C SER A 424 7.34 1.26 2.40
N ALA A 425 7.06 2.54 2.12
CA ALA A 425 5.84 2.95 1.42
C ALA A 425 5.89 2.70 -0.11
N GLU A 426 6.97 2.15 -0.64
CA GLU A 426 7.19 1.99 -2.07
C GLU A 426 6.14 1.06 -2.71
N GLY A 427 5.68 1.40 -3.91
CA GLY A 427 4.68 0.61 -4.65
C GLY A 427 3.25 0.64 -4.11
N CYS A 428 3.00 1.30 -2.97
CA CYS A 428 1.67 1.47 -2.40
C CYS A 428 0.88 2.58 -3.10
N LEU A 429 -0.41 2.35 -3.32
CA LEU A 429 -1.35 3.29 -3.95
C LEU A 429 -1.88 4.33 -2.96
N ASN A 430 -2.00 3.96 -1.68
CA ASN A 430 -2.48 4.83 -0.62
C ASN A 430 -1.34 5.59 0.04
N THR A 431 -1.65 6.77 0.59
CA THR A 431 -0.66 7.62 1.26
C THR A 431 -0.31 7.07 2.65
N ALA A 432 0.94 7.25 3.09
CA ALA A 432 1.43 6.81 4.40
C ALA A 432 0.93 5.40 4.83
N PRO A 433 1.16 4.35 4.00
CA PRO A 433 0.75 2.98 4.33
C PRO A 433 1.47 2.45 5.58
N MET A 434 2.63 3.03 5.91
CA MET A 434 3.43 2.73 7.10
C MET A 434 2.92 3.39 8.38
N MET A 435 1.73 4.00 8.36
CA MET A 435 1.11 4.66 9.52
C MET A 435 1.90 5.83 10.11
N THR A 436 2.81 6.44 9.36
CA THR A 436 3.65 7.55 9.86
C THR A 436 2.86 8.83 10.10
N GLY A 437 3.33 9.66 11.05
CA GLY A 437 2.78 10.98 11.34
C GLY A 437 1.47 10.94 12.14
N ALA A 438 0.94 12.13 12.47
CA ALA A 438 -0.24 12.32 13.33
C ALA A 438 -1.20 13.40 12.80
N THR A 439 -1.07 13.78 11.53
CA THR A 439 -1.86 14.87 10.92
C THR A 439 -3.06 14.37 10.11
N GLY A 440 -3.54 13.17 10.40
CA GLY A 440 -4.74 12.60 9.79
C GLY A 440 -6.02 13.33 10.21
N THR A 441 -7.12 12.97 9.58
CA THR A 441 -8.41 13.64 9.75
C THR A 441 -9.31 12.85 10.68
N ILE A 442 -9.93 13.54 11.64
CA ILE A 442 -11.08 13.02 12.39
C ILE A 442 -12.36 13.59 11.78
N GLN A 443 -13.26 12.71 11.37
CA GLN A 443 -14.60 13.08 10.93
C GLN A 443 -15.60 12.76 12.05
N ALA A 444 -15.76 13.71 12.96
CA ALA A 444 -16.69 13.60 14.07
C ALA A 444 -18.15 13.66 13.61
N THR A 445 -19.02 13.00 14.37
CA THR A 445 -20.49 13.16 14.28
C THR A 445 -21.01 13.60 15.64
N PRO A 446 -22.15 14.30 15.74
CA PRO A 446 -22.69 14.73 17.04
C PRO A 446 -22.94 13.58 18.03
N ALA A 447 -23.10 12.36 17.53
CA ALA A 447 -23.41 11.16 18.30
C ALA A 447 -22.18 10.47 18.92
N ALA A 448 -21.01 10.54 18.27
CA ALA A 448 -19.81 9.80 18.70
C ALA A 448 -18.65 10.75 19.01
N VAL A 449 -18.00 10.55 20.15
CA VAL A 449 -16.79 11.30 20.54
C VAL A 449 -15.58 10.64 19.90
N ILE A 450 -14.93 11.33 18.97
CA ILE A 450 -13.71 10.87 18.31
C ILE A 450 -12.57 11.83 18.62
N THR A 451 -11.47 11.33 19.20
CA THR A 451 -10.33 12.16 19.62
C THR A 451 -8.99 11.44 19.42
N GLY A 452 -7.90 12.19 19.34
CA GLY A 452 -6.53 11.67 19.39
C GLY A 452 -5.79 11.73 18.06
N ASP A 453 -4.68 10.99 17.97
CA ASP A 453 -3.74 11.10 16.86
C ASP A 453 -4.03 10.09 15.76
N VAL A 454 -4.20 10.61 14.54
CA VAL A 454 -4.53 9.84 13.34
C VAL A 454 -3.37 9.90 12.36
N ALA A 455 -2.92 8.76 11.84
CA ALA A 455 -1.84 8.69 10.86
C ALA A 455 -2.06 9.66 9.69
N THR A 456 -1.00 10.30 9.21
CA THR A 456 -1.10 11.31 8.14
C THR A 456 -1.75 10.71 6.89
N GLY A 457 -2.72 11.41 6.30
CA GLY A 457 -3.45 10.93 5.11
C GLY A 457 -4.60 9.95 5.39
N TRP A 458 -4.75 9.48 6.63
CA TRP A 458 -5.86 8.63 7.05
C TRP A 458 -7.02 9.43 7.64
N ILE A 459 -8.21 8.84 7.57
CA ILE A 459 -9.47 9.39 8.07
C ILE A 459 -10.04 8.42 9.08
N LEU A 460 -10.26 8.88 10.31
CA LEU A 460 -11.02 8.15 11.33
C LEU A 460 -12.42 8.75 11.46
N SER A 461 -13.43 7.90 11.33
CA SER A 461 -14.85 8.28 11.39
C SER A 461 -15.66 7.23 12.16
N ALA A 462 -16.85 7.60 12.61
CA ALA A 462 -17.80 6.65 13.19
C ALA A 462 -18.45 5.81 12.08
N GLU A 463 -18.52 4.49 12.28
CA GLU A 463 -19.24 3.56 11.41
C GLU A 463 -20.70 3.37 11.91
N ARG A 464 -21.66 4.05 11.26
CA ARG A 464 -23.07 4.22 11.70
C ARG A 464 -23.17 5.18 12.90
N VAL A 465 -24.36 5.74 13.16
CA VAL A 465 -24.63 6.72 14.26
C VAL A 465 -24.71 5.96 15.58
N GLN A 466 -24.08 6.45 16.66
CA GLN A 466 -23.87 5.64 17.89
C GLN A 466 -23.63 6.55 19.10
N ASP A 467 -24.72 6.97 19.76
CA ASP A 467 -24.61 7.74 21.00
C ASP A 467 -23.99 6.88 22.09
N GLY A 468 -23.07 7.47 22.85
CA GLY A 468 -22.43 6.83 24.01
C GLY A 468 -21.17 6.04 23.72
N LEU A 469 -20.75 5.92 22.45
CA LEU A 469 -19.48 5.30 22.08
C LEU A 469 -18.36 6.35 21.99
N SER A 470 -17.27 6.09 22.70
CA SER A 470 -16.02 6.85 22.59
C SER A 470 -15.04 6.09 21.71
N ILE A 471 -14.47 6.80 20.73
CA ILE A 471 -13.45 6.29 19.82
C ILE A 471 -12.19 7.15 20.04
N THR A 472 -11.13 6.53 20.53
CA THR A 472 -9.86 7.22 20.76
C THR A 472 -8.80 6.67 19.83
N ALA A 473 -8.03 7.58 19.22
CA ALA A 473 -6.94 7.28 18.32
C ALA A 473 -5.61 7.56 19.02
N GLY A 474 -4.63 6.70 18.81
CA GLY A 474 -3.28 6.90 19.31
C GLY A 474 -2.24 6.35 18.35
N LYS A 475 -0.99 6.72 18.59
CA LYS A 475 0.18 6.19 17.88
C LYS A 475 0.94 5.24 18.80
N GLY A 476 1.60 4.25 18.19
CA GLY A 476 2.49 3.35 18.90
C GLY A 476 3.51 2.75 17.95
N THR A 477 4.15 1.68 18.41
CA THR A 477 5.07 0.89 17.59
C THR A 477 4.65 -0.58 17.65
N ASP A 478 4.65 -1.24 16.50
CA ASP A 478 4.41 -2.67 16.42
C ASP A 478 5.65 -3.49 16.90
N PRO A 479 5.52 -4.82 17.08
CA PRO A 479 6.62 -5.63 17.62
C PRO A 479 7.86 -5.66 16.72
N ASP A 480 7.72 -5.27 15.46
CA ASP A 480 8.80 -5.27 14.46
C ASP A 480 9.46 -3.88 14.36
N GLY A 481 9.01 -2.89 15.15
CA GLY A 481 9.59 -1.55 15.21
C GLY A 481 8.95 -0.52 14.27
N TYR A 482 7.83 -0.84 13.61
CA TYR A 482 7.14 0.09 12.70
C TYR A 482 6.04 0.88 13.41
N ASP A 483 5.76 2.09 12.94
CA ASP A 483 4.64 2.90 13.43
C ASP A 483 3.31 2.14 13.30
N GLU A 484 2.46 2.25 14.31
CA GLU A 484 1.10 1.73 14.29
C GLU A 484 0.05 2.79 14.62
N GLN A 485 -1.14 2.59 14.09
CA GLN A 485 -2.36 3.28 14.52
C GLN A 485 -3.06 2.40 15.57
N ILE A 486 -3.28 2.98 16.75
CA ILE A 486 -4.07 2.38 17.82
C ILE A 486 -5.46 3.03 17.78
N ILE A 487 -6.52 2.22 17.82
CA ILE A 487 -7.91 2.66 17.85
C ILE A 487 -8.59 1.93 19.00
N THR A 488 -9.03 2.67 20.01
CA THR A 488 -9.74 2.12 21.17
C THR A 488 -11.19 2.56 21.17
N LEU A 489 -12.09 1.59 21.26
CA LEU A 489 -13.53 1.79 21.40
C LEU A 489 -13.90 1.52 22.86
N SER A 490 -14.66 2.43 23.47
CA SER A 490 -15.17 2.26 24.83
C SER A 490 -16.57 2.86 25.00
N GLY A 491 -17.32 2.37 25.99
CA GLY A 491 -18.64 2.88 26.34
C GLY A 491 -19.75 1.94 25.88
N PHE A 492 -20.82 2.51 25.31
CA PHE A 492 -22.00 1.76 24.90
C PHE A 492 -22.52 2.27 23.57
N ALA A 493 -23.13 1.41 22.76
CA ALA A 493 -23.77 1.82 21.53
C ALA A 493 -25.30 1.85 21.67
N SER A 494 -25.91 3.04 21.58
CA SER A 494 -27.37 3.21 21.71
C SER A 494 -28.21 2.63 20.57
N VAL A 495 -27.59 2.25 19.46
CA VAL A 495 -28.28 1.74 18.28
C VAL A 495 -28.48 0.24 18.33
N SER A 496 -29.61 -0.26 17.83
CA SER A 496 -29.92 -1.69 17.81
C SER A 496 -29.08 -2.50 16.81
N ALA A 497 -28.44 -1.85 15.84
CA ALA A 497 -27.60 -2.47 14.83
C ALA A 497 -26.11 -2.39 15.21
N ALA A 498 -25.29 -3.30 14.65
CA ALA A 498 -23.83 -3.21 14.76
C ALA A 498 -23.33 -1.83 14.34
N CYS A 499 -22.33 -1.29 15.03
CA CYS A 499 -21.74 0.03 14.83
C CYS A 499 -20.23 0.01 15.15
N GLY A 500 -19.49 1.12 15.05
CA GLY A 500 -18.12 1.19 15.57
C GLY A 500 -17.23 2.24 14.91
N ALA A 501 -16.03 1.89 14.48
CA ALA A 501 -15.09 2.83 13.86
C ALA A 501 -14.79 2.45 12.42
N ARG A 502 -14.61 3.47 11.56
CA ARG A 502 -14.09 3.33 10.21
C ARG A 502 -12.80 4.13 10.08
N PHE A 503 -11.74 3.44 9.70
CA PHE A 503 -10.42 4.01 9.45
C PHE A 503 -10.06 3.80 7.98
N ALA A 504 -9.88 4.87 7.22
CA ALA A 504 -9.77 4.80 5.76
C ALA A 504 -8.68 5.72 5.20
N ASN A 505 -8.06 5.30 4.10
CA ASN A 505 -7.10 6.10 3.33
C ASN A 505 -7.53 6.14 1.87
N ALA A 506 -7.78 7.35 1.36
CA ALA A 506 -8.22 7.54 -0.02
C ALA A 506 -7.05 7.42 -0.99
N MET A 507 -7.28 6.73 -2.12
CA MET A 507 -6.29 6.50 -3.18
C MET A 507 -6.85 6.86 -4.57
N THR A 508 -7.78 7.81 -4.63
CA THR A 508 -8.53 8.24 -5.83
C THR A 508 -7.62 8.49 -7.05
N ALA A 509 -6.54 9.25 -6.89
CA ALA A 509 -5.61 9.56 -7.98
C ALA A 509 -4.83 8.31 -8.45
N ALA A 510 -4.32 7.51 -7.52
CA ALA A 510 -3.53 6.32 -7.81
C ALA A 510 -4.36 5.20 -8.47
N VAL A 511 -5.64 5.06 -8.08
CA VAL A 511 -6.58 4.11 -8.69
C VAL A 511 -6.99 4.52 -10.10
N SER A 512 -7.08 5.82 -10.36
CA SER A 512 -7.35 6.34 -11.71
C SER A 512 -6.20 6.02 -12.68
N ALA A 513 -4.99 5.78 -12.17
CA ALA A 513 -3.80 5.41 -12.94
C ALA A 513 -3.58 3.88 -13.06
N LEU A 514 -4.55 3.05 -12.65
CA LEU A 514 -4.49 1.59 -12.87
C LEU A 514 -4.92 1.26 -14.30
N SER A 515 -4.21 0.33 -14.93
CA SER A 515 -4.50 -0.18 -16.27
C SER A 515 -5.14 -1.58 -16.22
N PRO A 516 -5.96 -1.95 -17.23
CA PRO A 516 -6.38 -3.33 -17.43
C PRO A 516 -5.21 -4.31 -17.38
N GLY A 517 -5.39 -5.45 -16.71
CA GLY A 517 -4.36 -6.48 -16.53
C GLY A 517 -3.36 -6.18 -15.40
N GLY A 518 -3.33 -4.94 -14.87
CA GLY A 518 -2.57 -4.64 -13.66
C GLY A 518 -3.03 -5.49 -12.48
N VAL A 519 -2.14 -5.75 -11.52
CA VAL A 519 -2.46 -6.55 -10.34
C VAL A 519 -2.23 -5.72 -9.09
N ILE A 520 -3.20 -5.73 -8.17
CA ILE A 520 -3.10 -5.04 -6.88
C ILE A 520 -3.40 -5.98 -5.73
N ARG A 521 -2.83 -5.66 -4.55
CA ARG A 521 -2.98 -6.47 -3.35
C ARG A 521 -3.04 -5.60 -2.09
N LEU A 522 -3.98 -5.89 -1.21
CA LEU A 522 -4.01 -5.34 0.15
C LEU A 522 -3.04 -6.13 1.04
N HIS A 523 -2.30 -5.42 1.87
CA HIS A 523 -1.47 -5.97 2.93
C HIS A 523 -1.67 -5.14 4.21
N GLY A 524 -1.39 -5.73 5.37
CA GLY A 524 -1.37 -5.02 6.64
C GLY A 524 -1.23 -5.97 7.81
N ARG A 525 -0.93 -5.45 9.00
CA ARG A 525 -0.98 -6.22 10.24
C ARG A 525 -2.11 -5.70 11.10
N LEU A 526 -2.87 -6.63 11.67
CA LEU A 526 -3.96 -6.37 12.59
C LEU A 526 -3.64 -7.02 13.92
N ARG A 527 -3.69 -6.24 14.99
CA ARG A 527 -3.67 -6.77 16.35
C ARG A 527 -4.90 -6.32 17.11
N ILE A 528 -5.41 -7.21 17.95
CA ILE A 528 -6.52 -6.95 18.85
C ILE A 528 -6.05 -7.35 20.23
N ASP A 529 -6.15 -6.43 21.18
CA ASP A 529 -5.73 -6.68 22.55
C ASP A 529 -6.71 -7.67 23.23
N ALA A 530 -6.20 -8.50 24.13
CA ALA A 530 -7.01 -9.43 24.92
C ALA A 530 -7.96 -8.70 25.88
N GLY A 531 -8.99 -9.40 26.35
CA GLY A 531 -9.96 -8.89 27.33
C GLY A 531 -10.99 -7.94 26.74
N HIS A 532 -11.08 -7.84 25.41
CA HIS A 532 -12.06 -7.00 24.75
C HIS A 532 -13.49 -7.54 24.96
N THR A 533 -14.46 -6.63 25.04
CA THR A 533 -15.88 -6.92 25.18
C THR A 533 -16.69 -6.16 24.14
N GLY A 534 -17.76 -6.75 23.63
CA GLY A 534 -18.63 -6.06 22.68
C GLY A 534 -18.07 -5.94 21.26
N LEU A 535 -16.89 -6.49 20.95
CA LEU A 535 -16.32 -6.50 19.60
C LEU A 535 -16.97 -7.62 18.76
N LEU A 536 -17.59 -7.25 17.64
CA LEU A 536 -18.13 -8.20 16.66
C LEU A 536 -17.06 -8.67 15.68
N GLY A 537 -16.14 -7.79 15.29
CA GLY A 537 -15.04 -8.15 14.41
C GLY A 537 -14.39 -6.94 13.76
N VAL A 538 -13.29 -7.18 13.07
CA VAL A 538 -12.54 -6.17 12.33
C VAL A 538 -12.45 -6.58 10.87
N ARG A 539 -12.92 -5.70 9.99
CA ARG A 539 -12.89 -5.91 8.53
C ARG A 539 -11.79 -5.07 7.92
N MET A 540 -10.84 -5.69 7.24
CA MET A 540 -9.80 -4.98 6.51
C MET A 540 -9.96 -5.27 5.02
N GLY A 541 -10.04 -4.22 4.22
CA GLY A 541 -10.32 -4.36 2.79
C GLY A 541 -9.89 -3.18 1.95
N GLY A 542 -9.59 -3.46 0.68
CA GLY A 542 -9.55 -2.46 -0.36
C GLY A 542 -10.94 -2.28 -0.99
N PHE A 543 -11.32 -1.04 -1.28
CA PHE A 543 -12.58 -0.70 -1.91
C PHE A 543 -12.32 0.14 -3.15
N ILE A 544 -12.96 -0.18 -4.27
CA ILE A 544 -12.91 0.64 -5.48
C ILE A 544 -14.32 0.83 -6.06
N GLN A 545 -14.69 2.09 -6.34
CA GLN A 545 -15.98 2.51 -6.91
C GLN A 545 -15.81 3.48 -8.08
N GLY A 546 -16.80 3.55 -8.97
CA GLY A 546 -16.86 4.52 -10.08
C GLY A 546 -18.18 4.47 -10.86
N THR A 547 -18.49 5.54 -11.59
CA THR A 547 -19.68 5.64 -12.46
C THR A 547 -19.62 4.62 -13.61
N GLY A 548 -20.74 3.93 -13.89
CA GLY A 548 -20.81 2.84 -14.89
C GLY A 548 -20.55 1.43 -14.34
N LEU A 549 -20.16 1.32 -13.06
CA LEU A 549 -19.96 0.04 -12.36
C LEU A 549 -21.17 -0.37 -11.50
N ASP A 550 -22.33 0.29 -11.64
CA ASP A 550 -23.52 0.10 -10.80
C ASP A 550 -24.72 -0.57 -11.52
N ALA A 551 -24.67 -0.77 -12.84
CA ALA A 551 -25.73 -1.46 -13.60
C ALA A 551 -25.59 -2.99 -13.55
N PRO A 552 -26.63 -3.77 -13.16
CA PRO A 552 -26.50 -5.20 -12.79
C PRO A 552 -25.89 -6.14 -13.83
N ALA A 553 -25.91 -5.80 -15.12
CA ALA A 553 -25.41 -6.65 -16.20
C ALA A 553 -23.90 -6.52 -16.45
N ASP A 554 -23.30 -5.36 -16.14
CA ASP A 554 -21.88 -5.04 -16.42
C ASP A 554 -21.13 -4.46 -15.19
N ALA A 555 -21.80 -4.42 -14.03
CA ALA A 555 -21.32 -3.81 -12.79
C ALA A 555 -20.26 -4.66 -12.07
N PHE A 556 -19.00 -4.41 -12.38
CA PHE A 556 -17.89 -4.87 -11.56
C PHE A 556 -17.81 -4.07 -10.24
N LYS A 557 -18.51 -4.53 -9.20
CA LYS A 557 -18.37 -4.00 -7.83
C LYS A 557 -17.19 -4.69 -7.14
N LEU A 558 -16.08 -3.98 -6.94
CA LEU A 558 -15.01 -4.40 -6.04
C LEU A 558 -15.26 -3.83 -4.65
N ARG A 559 -16.18 -4.46 -3.91
CA ARG A 559 -16.32 -4.18 -2.50
C ARG A 559 -15.50 -5.19 -1.72
N TYR A 560 -14.46 -4.67 -1.06
CA TYR A 560 -13.65 -5.38 -0.08
C TYR A 560 -12.98 -6.66 -0.59
N PHE A 561 -11.82 -6.50 -1.21
CA PHE A 561 -10.84 -7.57 -1.28
C PHE A 561 -9.92 -7.45 -0.06
N GLY A 562 -9.95 -8.42 0.85
CA GLY A 562 -9.18 -8.37 2.10
C GLY A 562 -9.68 -9.35 3.17
N ALA A 563 -8.87 -9.55 4.21
CA ALA A 563 -9.15 -10.49 5.28
C ALA A 563 -10.03 -9.87 6.39
N PHE A 564 -10.86 -10.71 6.98
CA PHE A 564 -11.71 -10.38 8.12
C PHE A 564 -11.15 -11.08 9.36
N ALA A 565 -10.96 -10.36 10.46
CA ALA A 565 -10.66 -10.94 11.76
C ALA A 565 -11.93 -10.97 12.61
N GLY A 566 -12.52 -12.16 12.70
CA GLY A 566 -13.82 -12.44 13.29
C GLY A 566 -14.74 -13.18 12.31
N LEU A 567 -15.92 -13.57 12.75
CA LEU A 567 -17.00 -13.96 11.83
C LEU A 567 -18.12 -12.90 11.92
N TRP A 568 -19.06 -12.93 10.98
CA TRP A 568 -20.30 -12.17 11.08
C TRP A 568 -21.44 -13.17 11.15
N ASN A 569 -22.13 -13.25 12.29
CA ASN A 569 -23.40 -13.97 12.33
C ASN A 569 -24.51 -13.01 11.90
N ALA A 570 -25.33 -13.43 10.92
CA ALA A 570 -26.51 -12.69 10.47
C ALA A 570 -27.52 -12.41 11.60
N SER A 571 -27.42 -13.12 12.73
CA SER A 571 -28.24 -12.93 13.93
C SER A 571 -27.63 -12.02 15.01
N GLY A 572 -26.45 -11.42 14.77
CA GLY A 572 -25.89 -10.37 15.64
C GLY A 572 -25.25 -10.83 16.96
N THR A 573 -25.00 -12.13 17.14
CA THR A 573 -24.37 -12.68 18.34
C THR A 573 -22.86 -12.87 18.20
N ASN A 574 -22.15 -12.69 19.33
CA ASN A 574 -20.70 -12.60 19.55
C ASN A 574 -19.81 -13.47 18.66
N VAL A 575 -18.71 -12.88 18.19
CA VAL A 575 -17.81 -13.58 17.26
C VAL A 575 -16.33 -13.51 17.60
N MET A 576 -15.98 -12.66 18.56
CA MET A 576 -14.69 -12.68 19.23
C MET A 576 -14.90 -13.07 20.70
N ASP A 577 -14.05 -13.94 21.22
CA ASP A 577 -14.12 -14.54 22.56
C ASP A 577 -13.32 -13.76 23.62
N GLY A 578 -12.89 -12.54 23.29
CA GLY A 578 -12.01 -11.74 24.15
C GLY A 578 -10.53 -12.14 24.04
N SER A 579 -10.17 -13.12 23.21
CA SER A 579 -8.77 -13.50 22.99
C SER A 579 -7.98 -12.41 22.26
N ALA A 580 -6.67 -12.36 22.47
CA ALA A 580 -5.82 -11.52 21.62
C ALA A 580 -5.77 -12.10 20.19
N ALA A 581 -5.65 -11.21 19.21
CA ALA A 581 -5.38 -11.59 17.84
C ALA A 581 -4.14 -10.85 17.33
N ASP A 582 -3.30 -11.52 16.57
CA ASP A 582 -2.20 -10.94 15.80
C ASP A 582 -2.16 -11.63 14.45
N LEU A 583 -2.52 -10.88 13.41
CA LEU A 583 -2.70 -11.42 12.07
C LEU A 583 -1.97 -10.54 11.07
N GLU A 584 -1.10 -11.16 10.31
CA GLU A 584 -0.64 -10.58 9.06
C GLU A 584 -1.70 -10.85 8.00
N ILE A 585 -2.19 -9.77 7.41
CA ILE A 585 -3.31 -9.77 6.49
C ILE A 585 -2.79 -9.52 5.09
N MET A 586 -3.19 -10.41 4.19
CA MET A 586 -2.97 -10.24 2.78
C MET A 586 -4.22 -10.60 1.99
N SER A 587 -4.63 -9.73 1.06
CA SER A 587 -5.64 -10.13 0.10
C SER A 587 -5.07 -11.09 -0.93
N GLN A 588 -5.95 -11.84 -1.56
CA GLN A 588 -5.63 -12.45 -2.85
C GLN A 588 -5.32 -11.35 -3.88
N ASP A 589 -4.60 -11.72 -4.94
CA ASP A 589 -4.31 -10.82 -6.04
C ASP A 589 -5.59 -10.41 -6.75
N LEU A 590 -5.71 -9.10 -6.96
CA LEU A 590 -6.80 -8.54 -7.71
C LEU A 590 -6.28 -8.08 -9.06
N VAL A 591 -6.71 -8.77 -10.12
CA VAL A 591 -6.45 -8.38 -11.50
C VAL A 591 -7.46 -7.30 -11.90
N ILE A 592 -6.95 -6.20 -12.43
CA ILE A 592 -7.74 -5.11 -12.98
C ILE A 592 -8.37 -5.59 -14.30
N PRO A 593 -9.70 -5.53 -14.46
CA PRO A 593 -10.39 -6.19 -15.55
C PRO A 593 -10.14 -5.51 -16.91
N ALA A 594 -10.35 -6.27 -18.00
CA ALA A 594 -10.15 -5.79 -19.37
C ALA A 594 -11.02 -4.57 -19.72
N ASN A 595 -12.22 -4.48 -19.15
CA ASN A 595 -13.15 -3.36 -19.33
C ASN A 595 -12.85 -2.15 -18.42
N TRP A 596 -11.66 -2.11 -17.79
CA TRP A 596 -11.22 -0.98 -16.98
C TRP A 596 -10.90 0.24 -17.86
N ALA A 597 -11.93 0.93 -18.34
CA ALA A 597 -11.79 2.15 -19.14
C ALA A 597 -11.51 3.37 -18.26
N ALA A 598 -10.78 4.39 -18.73
CA ALA A 598 -10.48 5.61 -17.97
C ALA A 598 -11.73 6.49 -17.73
N ALA A 599 -12.60 6.11 -16.77
CA ALA A 599 -13.72 6.94 -16.35
C ALA A 599 -13.29 7.86 -15.19
N THR A 600 -13.51 9.16 -15.35
CA THR A 600 -13.40 10.17 -14.30
C THR A 600 -14.36 9.86 -13.15
N GLY A 601 -13.94 10.11 -11.90
CA GLY A 601 -14.79 9.92 -10.70
C GLY A 601 -14.62 8.59 -9.96
N ARG A 602 -13.53 7.85 -10.20
CA ARG A 602 -13.22 6.61 -9.48
C ARG A 602 -12.61 6.89 -8.11
N GLN A 603 -13.14 6.24 -7.07
CA GLN A 603 -12.63 6.35 -5.71
C GLN A 603 -12.11 5.01 -5.24
N GLY A 604 -10.92 5.01 -4.65
CA GLY A 604 -10.38 3.86 -3.96
C GLY A 604 -10.11 4.15 -2.50
N PHE A 605 -10.29 3.16 -1.63
CA PHE A 605 -9.96 3.27 -0.22
C PHE A 605 -9.28 2.00 0.29
N ALA A 606 -8.18 2.16 1.03
CA ALA A 606 -7.73 1.14 1.97
C ALA A 606 -8.52 1.40 3.25
N GLN A 607 -9.21 0.40 3.78
CA GLN A 607 -10.20 0.62 4.83
C GLN A 607 -10.19 -0.48 5.88
N VAL A 608 -10.38 -0.06 7.12
CA VAL A 608 -10.66 -0.90 8.27
C VAL A 608 -12.00 -0.50 8.87
N ASN A 609 -12.89 -1.46 9.10
CA ASN A 609 -14.10 -1.27 9.88
C ASN A 609 -13.98 -2.11 11.16
N ILE A 610 -13.97 -1.43 12.30
CA ILE A 610 -14.04 -2.06 13.61
C ILE A 610 -15.50 -2.06 14.01
N LEU A 611 -16.11 -3.24 14.12
CA LEU A 611 -17.53 -3.41 14.40
C LEU A 611 -17.71 -3.92 15.82
N CYS A 612 -18.60 -3.29 16.55
CA CYS A 612 -19.03 -3.62 17.89
C CYS A 612 -20.55 -3.82 17.96
N MET A 613 -20.98 -4.47 19.02
CA MET A 613 -22.38 -4.76 19.29
C MET A 613 -23.19 -3.48 19.52
N GLY A 614 -24.39 -3.46 18.95
CA GLY A 614 -25.41 -2.47 19.31
C GLY A 614 -26.16 -2.87 20.59
N GLY A 615 -27.24 -2.16 20.89
CA GLY A 615 -28.23 -2.53 21.90
C GLY A 615 -27.85 -2.18 23.33
N ASN A 616 -27.09 -1.10 23.54
CA ASN A 616 -26.58 -0.65 24.84
C ASN A 616 -25.70 -1.69 25.55
N LEU A 617 -25.01 -2.56 24.80
CA LEU A 617 -24.05 -3.48 25.36
C LEU A 617 -22.71 -2.77 25.63
N PRO A 618 -22.01 -3.10 26.75
CA PRO A 618 -20.69 -2.55 27.02
C PRO A 618 -19.69 -2.92 25.92
N VAL A 619 -18.99 -1.91 25.41
CA VAL A 619 -17.90 -2.05 24.45
C VAL A 619 -16.60 -1.64 25.12
N SER A 620 -15.58 -2.47 24.97
CA SER A 620 -14.19 -2.17 25.29
C SER A 620 -13.30 -2.97 24.34
N ALA A 621 -12.63 -2.31 23.41
CA ALA A 621 -11.76 -3.00 22.47
C ALA A 621 -10.64 -2.07 22.01
N THR A 622 -9.41 -2.59 21.97
CA THR A 622 -8.26 -1.89 21.38
C THR A 622 -7.79 -2.67 20.16
N VAL A 623 -7.81 -1.99 19.02
CA VAL A 623 -7.38 -2.50 17.72
C VAL A 623 -6.15 -1.73 17.28
N ARG A 624 -5.14 -2.45 16.79
CA ARG A 624 -3.87 -1.88 16.34
C ARG A 624 -3.62 -2.27 14.90
N LEU A 625 -3.21 -1.29 14.10
CA LEU A 625 -3.02 -1.42 12.67
C LEU A 625 -1.63 -0.93 12.32
N SER A 626 -0.84 -1.74 11.63
CA SER A 626 0.44 -1.31 11.07
C SER A 626 0.58 -1.74 9.61
N ARG A 627 1.41 -1.01 8.87
CA ARG A 627 1.82 -1.38 7.50
C ARG A 627 0.64 -1.69 6.58
N LEU A 628 -0.47 -0.95 6.68
CA LEU A 628 -1.68 -1.21 5.89
C LEU A 628 -1.66 -0.42 4.58
N GLY A 629 -1.67 -1.14 3.47
CA GLY A 629 -1.73 -0.53 2.16
C GLY A 629 -2.25 -1.43 1.05
N VAL A 630 -2.56 -0.81 -0.08
CA VAL A 630 -2.83 -1.50 -1.34
C VAL A 630 -1.64 -1.25 -2.25
N ARG A 631 -0.91 -2.32 -2.61
CA ARG A 631 0.26 -2.24 -3.49
C ARG A 631 -0.03 -2.76 -4.88
N ARG A 632 0.68 -2.24 -5.87
CA ARG A 632 0.82 -2.92 -7.17
C ARG A 632 1.67 -4.17 -6.97
N VAL A 633 1.27 -5.28 -7.58
CA VAL A 633 2.08 -6.49 -7.63
C VAL A 633 2.90 -6.38 -8.92
N LEU A 634 4.20 -6.13 -8.73
CA LEU A 634 5.17 -5.99 -9.80
C LEU A 634 5.53 -7.30 -10.46
#